data_AF-A0A7X7QJC4-F1
#
_entry.id   AF-A0A7X7QJC4-F1
#
_cell.length_a   1.000
_cell.length_b   1.000
_cell.length_c   1.000
_cell.angle_alpha   90.00
_cell.angle_beta   90.00
_cell.angle_gamma   90.00
#
_symmetry.space_group_name_H-M   'P 1'
#
loop_
_entity.id
_entity.type
_entity.pdbx_description
1 polymer ?
#
loop_
_entity_poly.entity_id
_entity_poly.type
_entity_poly.pdbx_seq_one_letter_code
_entity_poly.pdbx_strand_id
1 'polypeptide(L)'
;TISNRITAMAQNFMAGVDAASALPNLQKQWKEGVAFSVDLLGEACVSNEEAAAYQKRYLDLVETLPSTVAQWPSNPLLENDHLGPIPRTNVSIKISSLCARTDPIDFEGSLQALIDGLRPILEKAAKNNVLVNFDMEQFALKDLTLSLFERCCEEIDFPAGLAIQSYLRSGDDDARRIIEWSKRTGRVVAIRLIKGAYWDYETINAERMGWPVPVWSDKRLTDACFERMAAQLVDAIPTRKGEGGITLALGSHNIRSIAYTLALIEKRGLPRSALEVQKLSGMADQFRAALHGYEMRVREYTPVGEMIPGMAYFVRRLLENTSNQSWLRAGFSDAVSDDELLASPHVEIIEKPAHTIGTAAAWRQNLTPAIEGLGDGAPMINESMRDFSQADQRAEFAQTVAATKVPAIDRVPDKAEAERAIAAAHAAFPAWRDRDQLERSKMIVEAARLMRQRRDEFSTIMIREAGKPWREADADTCEAIDFCEFYARDAVRLFDLERLGVFVGELNQHWHQPRGVVSVISPWNFPLAICCGMTVAALSVGNTVIVKPSTQTRGVARAMCEALWQAGIPKDVLHFIPGSGSEVGDLLVCDPRVAMIAFTGSKEVGLRILANAGKTPEGQHFCKKVVCEMGGKNAIIIDDAADLDEAVLGVRKSAFGFCGQKCSACSRAIVLDGVHDHFLKRLVESTRTLIIGDPADPGTDFGPVIDEKAAAKIREYIEIGKQ
;
A
#
# COMPACT_ATOMS: atom_id res chain seq x y z
N THR A 1 -11.41 28.59 -26.16
CA THR A 1 -10.23 27.68 -26.21
C THR A 1 -10.62 26.35 -25.59
N ILE A 2 -9.82 25.28 -25.79
CA ILE A 2 -10.03 23.97 -25.12
C ILE A 2 -10.03 24.15 -23.59
N SER A 3 -9.10 24.96 -23.07
CA SER A 3 -9.02 25.33 -21.65
C SER A 3 -10.36 25.85 -21.10
N ASN A 4 -10.99 26.85 -21.72
CA ASN A 4 -12.27 27.38 -21.23
C ASN A 4 -13.39 26.32 -21.18
N ARG A 5 -13.39 25.35 -22.12
CA ARG A 5 -14.38 24.25 -22.11
C ARG A 5 -14.13 23.31 -20.94
N ILE A 6 -12.87 22.92 -20.70
CA ILE A 6 -12.50 22.05 -19.59
C ILE A 6 -12.79 22.73 -18.25
N THR A 7 -12.42 24.00 -18.09
CA THR A 7 -12.71 24.78 -16.89
C THR A 7 -14.21 24.90 -16.64
N ALA A 8 -15.01 25.20 -17.67
CA ALA A 8 -16.47 25.26 -17.53
C ALA A 8 -17.06 23.90 -17.14
N MET A 9 -16.54 22.78 -17.68
CA MET A 9 -16.97 21.44 -17.29
C MET A 9 -16.65 21.14 -15.83
N ALA A 10 -15.44 21.45 -15.36
CA ALA A 10 -15.06 21.23 -13.96
C ALA A 10 -15.88 22.12 -12.99
N GLN A 11 -16.16 23.36 -13.38
CA GLN A 11 -17.00 24.28 -12.60
C GLN A 11 -18.42 23.75 -12.37
N ASN A 12 -18.96 22.91 -13.27
CA ASN A 12 -20.28 22.31 -13.07
C ASN A 12 -20.33 21.34 -11.87
N PHE A 13 -19.18 20.88 -11.39
CA PHE A 13 -19.07 19.95 -10.27
C PHE A 13 -18.62 20.62 -8.96
N MET A 14 -18.43 21.94 -8.95
CA MET A 14 -17.95 22.69 -7.79
C MET A 14 -18.89 23.87 -7.50
N ALA A 15 -19.13 24.16 -6.23
CA ALA A 15 -19.93 25.34 -5.87
C ALA A 15 -19.11 26.64 -5.79
N GLY A 16 -17.80 26.55 -5.62
CA GLY A 16 -16.92 27.69 -5.47
C GLY A 16 -15.49 27.27 -5.13
N VAL A 17 -14.61 28.25 -4.99
CA VAL A 17 -13.21 28.02 -4.60
C VAL A 17 -13.01 28.06 -3.08
N ASP A 18 -13.89 28.77 -2.38
CA ASP A 18 -13.91 28.96 -0.94
C ASP A 18 -15.35 29.02 -0.40
N ALA A 19 -15.48 29.12 0.91
CA ALA A 19 -16.79 29.19 1.57
C ALA A 19 -17.64 30.37 1.05
N ALA A 20 -17.03 31.54 0.89
CA ALA A 20 -17.72 32.77 0.48
C ALA A 20 -18.27 32.70 -0.95
N SER A 21 -17.47 32.19 -1.89
CA SER A 21 -17.86 32.00 -3.29
C SER A 21 -18.84 30.84 -3.48
N ALA A 22 -18.85 29.86 -2.57
CA ALA A 22 -19.82 28.77 -2.59
C ALA A 22 -21.23 29.21 -2.14
N LEU A 23 -21.34 30.20 -1.23
CA LEU A 23 -22.61 30.62 -0.62
C LEU A 23 -23.76 30.91 -1.61
N PRO A 24 -23.57 31.64 -2.74
CA PRO A 24 -24.65 31.88 -3.69
C PRO A 24 -25.21 30.59 -4.29
N ASN A 25 -24.35 29.61 -4.58
CA ASN A 25 -24.75 28.31 -5.12
C ASN A 25 -25.43 27.45 -4.06
N LEU A 26 -24.92 27.44 -2.82
CA LEU A 26 -25.57 26.76 -1.70
C LEU A 26 -26.96 27.34 -1.41
N GLN A 27 -27.11 28.67 -1.45
CA GLN A 27 -28.39 29.34 -1.26
C GLN A 27 -29.36 29.03 -2.41
N LYS A 28 -28.86 28.93 -3.64
CA LYS A 28 -29.65 28.51 -4.80
C LYS A 28 -30.18 27.09 -4.62
N GLN A 29 -29.32 26.13 -4.24
CA GLN A 29 -29.73 24.75 -3.94
C GLN A 29 -30.85 24.73 -2.88
N TRP A 30 -30.69 25.49 -1.79
CA TRP A 30 -31.69 25.57 -0.73
C TRP A 30 -33.05 26.11 -1.19
N LYS A 31 -33.04 27.21 -1.97
CA LYS A 31 -34.27 27.81 -2.52
C LYS A 31 -35.02 26.86 -3.45
N GLU A 32 -34.28 26.01 -4.14
CA GLU A 32 -34.83 24.97 -5.00
C GLU A 32 -35.11 23.67 -4.22
N GLY A 33 -35.09 23.70 -2.88
CA GLY A 33 -35.52 22.61 -2.01
C GLY A 33 -34.51 21.47 -1.83
N VAL A 34 -33.21 21.72 -1.99
CA VAL A 34 -32.15 20.72 -1.80
C VAL A 34 -31.19 21.15 -0.69
N ALA A 35 -30.88 20.23 0.23
CA ALA A 35 -29.86 20.43 1.25
C ALA A 35 -28.45 20.23 0.65
N PHE A 36 -27.40 20.59 1.37
CA PHE A 36 -26.02 20.42 0.91
C PHE A 36 -25.15 19.73 1.97
N SER A 37 -24.06 19.12 1.53
CA SER A 37 -22.92 18.69 2.36
C SER A 37 -21.66 19.28 1.70
N VAL A 38 -20.99 20.23 2.37
CA VAL A 38 -19.81 20.88 1.81
C VAL A 38 -18.60 19.98 1.96
N ASP A 39 -17.90 19.71 0.87
CA ASP A 39 -16.63 18.97 0.85
C ASP A 39 -15.49 19.89 0.43
N LEU A 40 -14.42 19.94 1.21
CA LEU A 40 -13.25 20.73 0.85
C LEU A 40 -12.34 19.91 -0.06
N LEU A 41 -12.25 20.35 -1.31
CA LEU A 41 -11.26 19.84 -2.24
C LEU A 41 -9.88 20.38 -1.87
N GLY A 42 -8.89 19.52 -2.04
CA GLY A 42 -7.50 19.91 -2.09
C GLY A 42 -6.58 18.75 -2.47
N GLU A 43 -5.29 19.06 -2.50
CA GLU A 43 -4.17 18.17 -2.75
C GLU A 43 -3.92 17.17 -1.61
N ALA A 44 -3.18 16.11 -1.86
CA ALA A 44 -2.72 15.20 -0.82
C ALA A 44 -2.00 15.98 0.29
N CYS A 45 -2.39 15.74 1.55
CA CYS A 45 -1.74 16.36 2.70
C CYS A 45 -0.40 15.66 2.94
N VAL A 46 0.70 16.30 2.55
CA VAL A 46 2.05 15.76 2.67
C VAL A 46 2.87 16.42 3.78
N SER A 47 2.33 17.47 4.43
CA SER A 47 3.01 18.25 5.46
C SER A 47 2.09 18.73 6.59
N ASN A 48 2.68 19.05 7.76
CA ASN A 48 1.92 19.60 8.90
C ASN A 48 1.37 21.00 8.61
N GLU A 49 2.02 21.80 7.75
CA GLU A 49 1.52 23.11 7.31
C GLU A 49 0.22 22.96 6.52
N GLU A 50 0.17 22.00 5.58
CA GLU A 50 -1.03 21.69 4.81
C GLU A 50 -2.15 21.15 5.72
N ALA A 51 -1.84 20.23 6.65
CA ALA A 51 -2.81 19.72 7.61
C ALA A 51 -3.45 20.86 8.44
N ALA A 52 -2.64 21.79 8.92
CA ALA A 52 -3.11 22.97 9.66
C ALA A 52 -3.95 23.91 8.76
N ALA A 53 -3.57 24.07 7.48
CA ALA A 53 -4.34 24.86 6.53
C ALA A 53 -5.71 24.22 6.25
N TYR A 54 -5.79 22.91 6.09
CA TYR A 54 -7.06 22.18 5.98
C TYR A 54 -7.92 22.34 7.23
N GLN A 55 -7.33 22.12 8.41
CA GLN A 55 -8.03 22.29 9.68
C GLN A 55 -8.63 23.70 9.80
N LYS A 56 -7.86 24.74 9.45
CA LYS A 56 -8.33 26.13 9.44
C LYS A 56 -9.50 26.34 8.48
N ARG A 57 -9.46 25.76 7.28
CA ARG A 57 -10.55 25.86 6.30
C ARG A 57 -11.83 25.17 6.80
N TYR A 58 -11.69 24.00 7.43
CA TYR A 58 -12.84 23.34 8.07
C TYR A 58 -13.40 24.14 9.24
N LEU A 59 -12.53 24.70 10.09
CA LEU A 59 -12.93 25.59 11.18
C LEU A 59 -13.73 26.79 10.68
N ASP A 60 -13.26 27.45 9.62
CA ASP A 60 -13.98 28.57 8.99
C ASP A 60 -15.38 28.16 8.52
N LEU A 61 -15.51 26.99 7.88
CA LEU A 61 -16.82 26.46 7.47
C LEU A 61 -17.76 26.21 8.66
N VAL A 62 -17.29 25.51 9.71
CA VAL A 62 -18.14 25.17 10.86
C VAL A 62 -18.47 26.39 11.73
N GLU A 63 -17.69 27.46 11.66
CA GLU A 63 -17.92 28.70 12.40
C GLU A 63 -18.83 29.69 11.67
N THR A 64 -18.60 29.91 10.37
CA THR A 64 -19.23 31.01 9.63
C THR A 64 -20.53 30.60 8.96
N LEU A 65 -20.57 29.40 8.36
CA LEU A 65 -21.69 28.92 7.55
C LEU A 65 -23.01 28.82 8.34
N PRO A 66 -23.05 28.29 9.59
CA PRO A 66 -24.30 28.13 10.36
C PRO A 66 -25.09 29.43 10.52
N SER A 67 -24.41 30.54 10.85
CA SER A 67 -25.05 31.85 11.05
C SER A 67 -25.68 32.40 9.76
N THR A 68 -25.06 32.10 8.62
CA THR A 68 -25.52 32.55 7.30
C THR A 68 -26.71 31.73 6.84
N VAL A 69 -26.64 30.39 6.95
CA VAL A 69 -27.71 29.49 6.50
C VAL A 69 -28.96 29.58 7.38
N ALA A 70 -28.81 29.99 8.64
CA ALA A 70 -29.93 30.25 9.55
C ALA A 70 -30.83 31.39 9.06
N GLN A 71 -30.30 32.34 8.28
CA GLN A 71 -31.06 33.47 7.73
C GLN A 71 -31.90 33.08 6.51
N TRP A 72 -31.70 31.90 5.94
CA TRP A 72 -32.43 31.45 4.76
C TRP A 72 -33.87 31.06 5.10
N PRO A 73 -34.81 31.13 4.14
CA PRO A 73 -36.19 30.72 4.35
C PRO A 73 -36.27 29.30 4.91
N SER A 74 -37.13 29.08 5.91
CA SER A 74 -37.33 27.75 6.49
C SER A 74 -37.90 26.79 5.44
N ASN A 75 -37.43 25.55 5.47
CA ASN A 75 -37.90 24.44 4.67
C ASN A 75 -38.07 23.20 5.56
N PRO A 76 -39.28 22.92 6.08
CA PRO A 76 -39.53 21.84 7.02
C PRO A 76 -39.07 20.45 6.54
N LEU A 77 -39.12 20.18 5.23
CA LEU A 77 -38.67 18.93 4.63
C LEU A 77 -37.15 18.72 4.76
N LEU A 78 -36.38 19.79 4.64
CA LEU A 78 -34.91 19.75 4.73
C LEU A 78 -34.39 19.89 6.16
N GLU A 79 -35.21 20.45 7.05
CA GLU A 79 -34.83 20.77 8.43
C GLU A 79 -35.28 19.73 9.45
N ASN A 80 -36.06 18.73 9.03
CA ASN A 80 -36.54 17.69 9.92
C ASN A 80 -36.43 16.31 9.29
N ASP A 81 -36.19 15.32 10.14
CA ASP A 81 -36.42 13.91 9.86
C ASP A 81 -37.58 13.37 10.74
N HIS A 82 -37.68 12.05 10.87
CA HIS A 82 -38.71 11.41 11.71
C HIS A 82 -38.42 11.51 13.21
N LEU A 83 -37.19 11.79 13.59
CA LEU A 83 -36.78 11.99 14.97
C LEU A 83 -36.79 13.46 15.37
N GLY A 84 -36.76 14.42 14.43
CA GLY A 84 -36.92 15.84 14.73
C GLY A 84 -36.00 16.74 13.92
N PRO A 85 -35.60 17.90 14.47
CA PRO A 85 -34.77 18.86 13.75
C PRO A 85 -33.39 18.31 13.42
N ILE A 86 -32.92 18.57 12.20
CA ILE A 86 -31.58 18.23 11.73
C ILE A 86 -30.77 19.50 11.38
N PRO A 87 -29.43 19.47 11.49
CA PRO A 87 -28.58 20.58 11.08
C PRO A 87 -28.80 21.05 9.64
N ARG A 88 -28.94 22.36 9.44
CA ARG A 88 -28.91 22.98 8.10
C ARG A 88 -27.52 22.88 7.47
N THR A 89 -26.48 23.01 8.31
CA THR A 89 -25.07 22.93 7.88
C THR A 89 -24.56 21.51 8.02
N ASN A 90 -24.03 20.97 6.94
CA ASN A 90 -23.37 19.67 6.89
C ASN A 90 -22.03 19.82 6.15
N VAL A 91 -20.97 19.27 6.73
CA VAL A 91 -19.60 19.32 6.20
C VAL A 91 -19.06 17.89 6.13
N SER A 92 -18.54 17.51 4.97
CA SER A 92 -17.82 16.26 4.76
C SER A 92 -16.33 16.49 4.95
N ILE A 93 -15.67 15.59 5.67
CA ILE A 93 -14.24 15.67 5.98
C ILE A 93 -13.52 14.41 5.48
N LYS A 94 -12.29 14.60 4.98
CA LYS A 94 -11.34 13.51 4.69
C LYS A 94 -10.31 13.47 5.80
N ILE A 95 -10.20 12.35 6.49
CA ILE A 95 -9.36 12.26 7.69
C ILE A 95 -7.88 12.43 7.32
N SER A 96 -7.46 11.90 6.17
CA SER A 96 -6.10 12.01 5.66
C SER A 96 -5.65 13.45 5.38
N SER A 97 -6.59 14.39 5.20
CA SER A 97 -6.28 15.81 4.99
C SER A 97 -5.87 16.54 6.27
N LEU A 98 -6.13 15.96 7.43
CA LEU A 98 -5.90 16.57 8.75
C LEU A 98 -4.64 16.06 9.45
N CYS A 99 -3.94 15.10 8.83
CA CYS A 99 -2.68 14.62 9.32
C CYS A 99 -1.79 14.26 8.13
N ALA A 100 -0.59 14.84 8.06
CA ALA A 100 0.40 14.48 7.03
C ALA A 100 0.88 13.02 7.13
N ARG A 101 0.57 12.37 8.25
CA ARG A 101 1.00 11.03 8.61
C ARG A 101 -0.17 10.20 9.09
N THR A 102 -0.87 9.65 8.12
CA THR A 102 -1.90 8.65 8.38
C THR A 102 -1.40 7.31 7.82
N ASP A 103 -0.79 6.49 8.68
CA ASP A 103 -0.32 5.15 8.30
C ASP A 103 -0.80 4.13 9.35
N PRO A 104 -1.62 3.13 8.96
CA PRO A 104 -2.15 2.17 9.91
C PRO A 104 -1.09 1.28 10.56
N ILE A 105 0.17 1.28 10.08
CA ILE A 105 1.28 0.58 10.74
C ILE A 105 1.47 1.04 12.19
N ASP A 106 1.38 2.35 12.42
CA ASP A 106 1.29 2.97 13.74
C ASP A 106 -0.14 3.41 13.98
N PHE A 107 -1.00 2.41 14.21
CA PHE A 107 -2.44 2.62 14.31
C PHE A 107 -2.81 3.60 15.42
N GLU A 108 -2.27 3.42 16.63
CA GLU A 108 -2.59 4.28 17.77
C GLU A 108 -1.96 5.68 17.64
N GLY A 109 -0.72 5.78 17.14
CA GLY A 109 -0.09 7.08 16.88
C GLY A 109 -0.84 7.89 15.82
N SER A 110 -1.21 7.26 14.70
CA SER A 110 -2.02 7.88 13.65
C SER A 110 -3.41 8.29 14.16
N LEU A 111 -4.05 7.43 14.95
CA LEU A 111 -5.36 7.70 15.54
C LEU A 111 -5.32 8.90 16.49
N GLN A 112 -4.32 8.98 17.37
CA GLN A 112 -4.16 10.12 18.28
C GLN A 112 -3.90 11.42 17.50
N ALA A 113 -3.00 11.40 16.52
CA ALA A 113 -2.72 12.59 15.71
C ALA A 113 -3.95 13.10 14.96
N LEU A 114 -4.79 12.19 14.46
CA LEU A 114 -6.06 12.54 13.81
C LEU A 114 -7.09 13.09 14.79
N ILE A 115 -7.21 12.52 15.99
CA ILE A 115 -8.07 13.06 17.06
C ILE A 115 -7.65 14.50 17.40
N ASP A 116 -6.36 14.75 17.56
CA ASP A 116 -5.84 16.09 17.88
C ASP A 116 -6.13 17.09 16.76
N GLY A 117 -5.99 16.68 15.50
CA GLY A 117 -6.36 17.47 14.33
C GLY A 117 -7.87 17.72 14.20
N LEU A 118 -8.72 16.80 14.64
CA LEU A 118 -10.17 16.90 14.52
C LEU A 118 -10.84 17.64 15.67
N ARG A 119 -10.32 17.50 16.89
CA ARG A 119 -10.95 18.00 18.12
C ARG A 119 -11.45 19.45 18.00
N PRO A 120 -10.66 20.43 17.51
CA PRO A 120 -11.15 21.81 17.37
C PRO A 120 -12.35 21.94 16.43
N ILE A 121 -12.37 21.17 15.34
CA ILE A 121 -13.47 21.18 14.35
C ILE A 121 -14.73 20.61 14.99
N LEU A 122 -14.61 19.48 15.68
CA LEU A 122 -15.74 18.78 16.29
C LEU A 122 -16.35 19.56 17.46
N GLU A 123 -15.53 20.20 18.30
CA GLU A 123 -16.01 21.07 19.38
C GLU A 123 -16.81 22.27 18.84
N LYS A 124 -16.34 22.87 17.74
CA LYS A 124 -17.06 23.96 17.07
C LYS A 124 -18.33 23.48 16.37
N ALA A 125 -18.29 22.30 15.76
CA ALA A 125 -19.46 21.69 15.16
C ALA A 125 -20.54 21.39 16.19
N ALA A 126 -20.17 20.86 17.37
CA ALA A 126 -21.08 20.66 18.49
C ALA A 126 -21.75 21.98 18.91
N LYS A 127 -20.94 23.03 19.13
CA LYS A 127 -21.44 24.34 19.57
C LYS A 127 -22.39 24.99 18.56
N ASN A 128 -22.10 24.86 17.28
CA ASN A 128 -22.84 25.53 16.21
C ASN A 128 -23.90 24.64 15.54
N ASN A 129 -24.14 23.43 16.09
CA ASN A 129 -25.07 22.44 15.56
C ASN A 129 -24.81 22.13 14.06
N VAL A 130 -23.58 21.73 13.75
CA VAL A 130 -23.14 21.35 12.39
C VAL A 130 -22.97 19.84 12.32
N LEU A 131 -23.51 19.22 11.28
CA LEU A 131 -23.25 17.81 11.00
C LEU A 131 -21.88 17.64 10.35
N VAL A 132 -21.00 16.88 10.99
CA VAL A 132 -19.68 16.52 10.44
C VAL A 132 -19.70 15.08 9.97
N ASN A 133 -19.58 14.88 8.66
CA ASN A 133 -19.58 13.57 8.03
C ASN A 133 -18.15 13.11 7.72
N PHE A 134 -17.72 12.03 8.35
CA PHE A 134 -16.44 11.38 8.09
C PHE A 134 -16.55 10.60 6.78
N ASP A 135 -15.84 11.04 5.75
CA ASP A 135 -15.76 10.30 4.50
C ASP A 135 -14.88 9.05 4.66
N MET A 136 -15.23 8.00 3.92
CA MET A 136 -14.44 6.78 3.86
C MET A 136 -13.51 6.82 2.64
N GLU A 137 -12.23 6.54 2.88
CA GLU A 137 -11.15 6.63 1.90
C GLU A 137 -10.76 5.24 1.37
N GLN A 138 -9.47 4.99 1.12
CA GLN A 138 -8.95 3.68 0.69
C GLN A 138 -9.09 2.63 1.80
N PHE A 139 -9.12 1.35 1.42
CA PHE A 139 -9.31 0.21 2.33
C PHE A 139 -8.32 0.19 3.49
N ALA A 140 -7.05 0.54 3.22
CA ALA A 140 -6.00 0.58 4.24
C ALA A 140 -6.31 1.53 5.41
N LEU A 141 -7.14 2.56 5.20
CA LEU A 141 -7.53 3.52 6.24
C LEU A 141 -8.88 3.18 6.89
N LYS A 142 -9.63 2.21 6.35
CA LYS A 142 -11.02 1.94 6.74
C LYS A 142 -11.16 1.69 8.24
N ASP A 143 -10.40 0.75 8.80
CA ASP A 143 -10.49 0.43 10.23
C ASP A 143 -9.99 1.56 11.13
N LEU A 144 -9.06 2.38 10.64
CA LEU A 144 -8.61 3.59 11.32
C LEU A 144 -9.73 4.64 11.36
N THR A 145 -10.43 4.88 10.24
CA THR A 145 -11.58 5.80 10.17
C THR A 145 -12.73 5.35 11.07
N LEU A 146 -13.06 4.05 11.09
CA LEU A 146 -14.13 3.51 11.94
C LEU A 146 -13.80 3.74 13.42
N SER A 147 -12.58 3.38 13.86
CA SER A 147 -12.15 3.57 15.25
C SER A 147 -12.02 5.06 15.63
N LEU A 148 -11.58 5.90 14.70
CA LEU A 148 -11.52 7.36 14.88
C LEU A 148 -12.91 7.96 15.09
N PHE A 149 -13.87 7.56 14.26
CA PHE A 149 -15.25 8.02 14.37
C PHE A 149 -15.86 7.62 15.72
N GLU A 150 -15.70 6.36 16.12
CA GLU A 150 -16.18 5.84 17.41
C GLU A 150 -15.59 6.63 18.59
N ARG A 151 -14.25 6.80 18.65
CA ARG A 151 -13.58 7.54 19.73
C ARG A 151 -13.97 9.02 19.76
N CYS A 152 -14.01 9.69 18.60
CA CYS A 152 -14.41 11.09 18.52
C CYS A 152 -15.83 11.30 19.04
N CYS A 153 -16.76 10.42 18.67
CA CYS A 153 -18.12 10.49 19.16
C CYS A 153 -18.15 10.24 20.67
N GLU A 154 -17.46 9.23 21.19
CA GLU A 154 -17.41 8.94 22.63
C GLU A 154 -16.89 10.13 23.46
N GLU A 155 -15.93 10.91 22.93
CA GLU A 155 -15.36 12.08 23.61
C GLU A 155 -16.16 13.38 23.43
N ILE A 156 -16.80 13.58 22.27
CA ILE A 156 -17.41 14.86 21.89
C ILE A 156 -18.85 14.63 21.41
N ASP A 157 -19.81 15.34 22.00
CA ASP A 157 -21.21 15.28 21.58
C ASP A 157 -21.50 16.28 20.44
N PHE A 158 -21.29 15.84 19.20
CA PHE A 158 -21.58 16.60 17.99
C PHE A 158 -22.54 15.83 17.07
N PRO A 159 -23.28 16.50 16.16
CA PRO A 159 -24.03 15.82 15.13
C PRO A 159 -23.08 15.06 14.18
N ALA A 160 -23.01 13.74 14.34
CA ALA A 160 -21.98 12.91 13.72
C ALA A 160 -22.52 12.13 12.51
N GLY A 161 -21.73 12.10 11.44
CA GLY A 161 -21.99 11.30 10.24
C GLY A 161 -20.78 10.47 9.81
N LEU A 162 -21.02 9.32 9.18
CA LEU A 162 -19.97 8.42 8.68
C LEU A 162 -20.39 7.81 7.35
N ALA A 163 -19.48 7.82 6.37
CA ALA A 163 -19.65 7.07 5.13
C ALA A 163 -19.21 5.60 5.28
N ILE A 164 -19.95 4.67 4.68
CA ILE A 164 -19.60 3.25 4.61
C ILE A 164 -19.78 2.71 3.19
N GLN A 165 -18.94 1.77 2.79
CA GLN A 165 -18.73 1.39 1.39
C GLN A 165 -19.17 -0.07 1.12
N SER A 166 -20.21 -0.25 0.30
CA SER A 166 -20.76 -1.59 -0.01
C SER A 166 -19.99 -2.39 -1.07
N TYR A 167 -19.05 -1.75 -1.76
CA TYR A 167 -18.15 -2.45 -2.68
C TYR A 167 -17.10 -3.32 -1.95
N LEU A 168 -16.93 -3.12 -0.63
CA LEU A 168 -16.03 -3.89 0.20
C LEU A 168 -16.68 -5.20 0.56
N ARG A 169 -15.87 -6.26 0.59
CA ARG A 169 -16.30 -7.57 1.10
C ARG A 169 -16.64 -7.52 2.59
N SER A 170 -16.02 -6.61 3.34
CA SER A 170 -16.30 -6.37 4.77
C SER A 170 -17.53 -5.50 5.02
N GLY A 171 -18.19 -4.95 3.99
CA GLY A 171 -19.22 -3.92 4.16
C GLY A 171 -20.36 -4.31 5.11
N ASP A 172 -20.82 -5.57 5.05
CA ASP A 172 -21.85 -6.09 5.96
C ASP A 172 -21.39 -6.11 7.42
N ASP A 173 -20.11 -6.38 7.69
CA ASP A 173 -19.53 -6.40 9.04
C ASP A 173 -19.27 -4.99 9.56
N ASP A 174 -18.81 -4.08 8.69
CA ASP A 174 -18.60 -2.68 9.02
C ASP A 174 -19.92 -1.98 9.39
N ALA A 175 -21.01 -2.27 8.67
CA ALA A 175 -22.35 -1.79 9.01
C ALA A 175 -22.79 -2.32 10.38
N ARG A 176 -22.61 -3.62 10.63
CA ARG A 176 -22.97 -4.26 11.90
C ARG A 176 -22.20 -3.65 13.07
N ARG A 177 -20.87 -3.47 12.92
CA ARG A 177 -20.00 -2.84 13.92
C ARG A 177 -20.57 -1.49 14.39
N ILE A 178 -20.90 -0.60 13.45
CA ILE A 178 -21.39 0.73 13.79
C ILE A 178 -22.80 0.69 14.37
N ILE A 179 -23.68 -0.20 13.89
CA ILE A 179 -25.02 -0.41 14.47
C ILE A 179 -24.91 -0.87 15.94
N GLU A 180 -24.06 -1.86 16.21
CA GLU A 180 -23.86 -2.39 17.56
C GLU A 180 -23.23 -1.35 18.49
N TRP A 181 -22.21 -0.64 18.01
CA TRP A 181 -21.58 0.46 18.75
C TRP A 181 -22.59 1.57 19.10
N SER A 182 -23.39 2.00 18.13
CA SER A 182 -24.39 3.05 18.31
C SER A 182 -25.49 2.64 19.30
N LYS A 183 -25.99 1.40 19.20
CA LYS A 183 -26.97 0.86 20.16
C LYS A 183 -26.39 0.75 21.57
N ARG A 184 -25.14 0.28 21.69
CA ARG A 184 -24.44 0.13 22.99
C ARG A 184 -24.20 1.48 23.67
N THR A 185 -23.81 2.49 22.91
CA THR A 185 -23.53 3.84 23.43
C THR A 185 -24.78 4.71 23.59
N GLY A 186 -25.92 4.28 23.02
CA GLY A 186 -27.16 5.07 23.00
C GLY A 186 -27.11 6.25 22.02
N ARG A 187 -26.05 6.36 21.20
CA ARG A 187 -25.90 7.45 20.24
C ARG A 187 -26.70 7.22 18.97
N VAL A 188 -27.25 8.30 18.41
CA VAL A 188 -27.80 8.31 17.06
C VAL A 188 -26.81 8.97 16.11
N VAL A 189 -26.36 8.25 15.08
CA VAL A 189 -25.39 8.75 14.10
C VAL A 189 -25.92 8.62 12.67
N ALA A 190 -25.56 9.56 11.81
CA ALA A 190 -25.93 9.52 10.39
C ALA A 190 -24.99 8.59 9.62
N ILE A 191 -25.55 7.64 8.89
CA ILE A 191 -24.78 6.73 8.02
C ILE A 191 -25.06 7.06 6.57
N ARG A 192 -24.00 7.46 5.86
CA ARG A 192 -24.00 7.62 4.42
C ARG A 192 -23.58 6.31 3.77
N LEU A 193 -24.55 5.53 3.29
CA LEU A 193 -24.28 4.31 2.54
C LEU A 193 -23.93 4.67 1.08
N ILE A 194 -22.70 4.34 0.67
CA ILE A 194 -22.21 4.48 -0.71
C ILE A 194 -21.75 3.13 -1.23
N LYS A 195 -21.54 3.02 -2.55
CA LYS A 195 -20.88 1.85 -3.13
C LYS A 195 -19.38 1.88 -2.83
N GLY A 196 -18.67 2.87 -3.36
CA GLY A 196 -17.23 3.08 -3.16
C GLY A 196 -16.63 3.86 -4.31
N ALA A 197 -15.47 4.49 -4.10
CA ALA A 197 -14.86 5.42 -5.05
C ALA A 197 -13.43 5.01 -5.50
N TYR A 198 -12.89 3.91 -4.97
CA TYR A 198 -11.49 3.51 -5.16
C TYR A 198 -11.34 2.10 -5.79
N TRP A 199 -12.34 1.60 -6.51
CA TRP A 199 -12.42 0.19 -6.92
C TRP A 199 -11.20 -0.26 -7.75
N ASP A 200 -10.80 0.54 -8.75
CA ASP A 200 -9.62 0.24 -9.58
C ASP A 200 -8.33 0.28 -8.76
N TYR A 201 -8.20 1.28 -7.88
CA TYR A 201 -7.05 1.39 -6.98
C TYR A 201 -6.93 0.17 -6.07
N GLU A 202 -8.01 -0.26 -5.42
CA GLU A 202 -7.98 -1.41 -4.50
C GLU A 202 -7.64 -2.72 -5.23
N THR A 203 -8.16 -2.90 -6.44
CA THR A 203 -7.86 -4.08 -7.26
C THR A 203 -6.39 -4.11 -7.66
N ILE A 204 -5.87 -3.00 -8.19
CA ILE A 204 -4.47 -2.88 -8.64
C ILE A 204 -3.51 -2.98 -7.45
N ASN A 205 -3.82 -2.30 -6.34
CA ASN A 205 -2.97 -2.30 -5.16
C ASN A 205 -2.92 -3.68 -4.50
N ALA A 206 -4.06 -4.35 -4.31
CA ALA A 206 -4.08 -5.69 -3.76
C ALA A 206 -3.31 -6.68 -4.64
N GLU A 207 -3.47 -6.61 -5.97
CA GLU A 207 -2.71 -7.46 -6.88
C GLU A 207 -1.20 -7.19 -6.80
N ARG A 208 -0.80 -5.91 -6.75
CA ARG A 208 0.62 -5.51 -6.61
C ARG A 208 1.24 -6.03 -5.31
N MET A 209 0.49 -6.01 -4.21
CA MET A 209 0.99 -6.40 -2.88
C MET A 209 0.84 -7.91 -2.61
N GLY A 210 0.17 -8.65 -3.49
CA GLY A 210 -0.15 -10.05 -3.27
C GLY A 210 -1.24 -10.26 -2.21
N TRP A 211 -2.15 -9.30 -2.03
CA TRP A 211 -3.23 -9.36 -1.04
C TRP A 211 -4.55 -9.86 -1.64
N PRO A 212 -5.45 -10.42 -0.82
CA PRO A 212 -6.84 -10.62 -1.23
C PRO A 212 -7.45 -9.28 -1.67
N VAL A 213 -8.10 -9.27 -2.84
CA VAL A 213 -8.78 -8.07 -3.34
C VAL A 213 -9.95 -7.73 -2.39
N PRO A 214 -9.92 -6.57 -1.70
CA PRO A 214 -10.89 -6.26 -0.64
C PRO A 214 -12.27 -5.89 -1.20
N VAL A 215 -12.36 -5.61 -2.50
CA VAL A 215 -13.59 -5.24 -3.20
C VAL A 215 -14.22 -6.42 -3.95
N TRP A 216 -15.53 -6.35 -4.16
CA TRP A 216 -16.24 -7.26 -5.06
C TRP A 216 -15.82 -7.01 -6.51
N SER A 217 -15.40 -8.05 -7.23
CA SER A 217 -15.00 -7.92 -8.64
C SER A 217 -16.18 -7.81 -9.60
N ASP A 218 -17.35 -8.31 -9.23
CA ASP A 218 -18.61 -8.15 -9.96
C ASP A 218 -19.43 -7.01 -9.35
N LYS A 219 -19.83 -6.05 -10.20
CA LYS A 219 -20.67 -4.91 -9.81
C LYS A 219 -22.02 -5.36 -9.23
N ARG A 220 -22.59 -6.47 -9.70
CA ARG A 220 -23.85 -7.02 -9.13
C ARG A 220 -23.69 -7.44 -7.68
N LEU A 221 -22.52 -7.95 -7.29
CA LEU A 221 -22.23 -8.30 -5.90
C LEU A 221 -22.08 -7.05 -5.02
N THR A 222 -21.51 -5.97 -5.55
CA THR A 222 -21.52 -4.65 -4.88
C THR A 222 -22.94 -4.15 -4.67
N ASP A 223 -23.82 -4.27 -5.67
CA ASP A 223 -25.23 -3.87 -5.56
C ASP A 223 -26.00 -4.76 -4.57
N ALA A 224 -25.75 -6.06 -4.57
CA ALA A 224 -26.36 -6.98 -3.61
C ALA A 224 -25.89 -6.70 -2.18
N CYS A 225 -24.60 -6.39 -1.99
CA CYS A 225 -24.07 -5.95 -0.69
C CYS A 225 -24.68 -4.61 -0.26
N PHE A 226 -24.89 -3.67 -1.19
CA PHE A 226 -25.59 -2.42 -0.92
C PHE A 226 -27.01 -2.68 -0.39
N GLU A 227 -27.78 -3.54 -1.06
CA GLU A 227 -29.14 -3.91 -0.64
C GLU A 227 -29.14 -4.62 0.74
N ARG A 228 -28.16 -5.51 1.02
CA ARG A 228 -28.01 -6.15 2.34
C ARG A 228 -27.67 -5.15 3.45
N MET A 229 -26.69 -4.27 3.23
CA MET A 229 -26.33 -3.22 4.18
C MET A 229 -27.50 -2.26 4.41
N ALA A 230 -28.22 -1.87 3.36
CA ALA A 230 -29.42 -1.04 3.49
C ALA A 230 -30.48 -1.71 4.37
N ALA A 231 -30.70 -3.02 4.24
CA ALA A 231 -31.60 -3.77 5.12
C ALA A 231 -31.15 -3.72 6.58
N GLN A 232 -29.87 -4.00 6.86
CA GLN A 232 -29.32 -3.93 8.22
C GLN A 232 -29.46 -2.53 8.83
N LEU A 233 -29.20 -1.48 8.05
CA LEU A 233 -29.27 -0.09 8.48
C LEU A 233 -30.71 0.36 8.73
N VAL A 234 -31.63 0.07 7.80
CA VAL A 234 -33.07 0.33 8.01
C VAL A 234 -33.55 -0.37 9.27
N ASP A 235 -33.05 -1.57 9.54
CA ASP A 235 -33.40 -2.31 10.75
C ASP A 235 -32.83 -1.72 12.04
N ALA A 236 -31.84 -0.84 11.93
CA ALA A 236 -31.23 -0.11 13.03
C ALA A 236 -31.75 1.34 13.17
N ILE A 237 -32.68 1.78 12.32
CA ILE A 237 -33.29 3.10 12.45
C ILE A 237 -34.15 3.13 13.72
N PRO A 238 -33.91 4.06 14.66
CA PRO A 238 -34.69 4.18 15.88
C PRO A 238 -36.09 4.71 15.57
N THR A 239 -37.07 4.26 16.35
CA THR A 239 -38.48 4.64 16.18
C THR A 239 -38.90 5.75 17.13
N ARG A 240 -38.10 5.98 18.18
CA ARG A 240 -38.36 6.99 19.21
C ARG A 240 -37.09 7.77 19.52
N LYS A 241 -37.26 9.03 19.93
CA LYS A 241 -36.15 9.85 20.46
C LYS A 241 -35.52 9.16 21.68
N GLY A 242 -34.20 9.18 21.76
CA GLY A 242 -33.43 8.62 22.88
C GLY A 242 -33.07 7.13 22.74
N GLU A 243 -33.49 6.47 21.67
CA GLU A 243 -32.97 5.13 21.30
C GLU A 243 -31.67 5.28 20.50
N GLY A 244 -30.62 4.57 20.89
CA GLY A 244 -29.41 4.46 20.06
C GLY A 244 -29.71 3.74 18.74
N GLY A 245 -29.13 4.22 17.66
CA GLY A 245 -29.33 3.68 16.32
C GLY A 245 -28.76 4.58 15.24
N ILE A 246 -29.17 4.37 14.00
CA ILE A 246 -28.64 5.14 12.87
C ILE A 246 -29.74 5.94 12.17
N THR A 247 -29.38 7.08 11.58
CA THR A 247 -30.18 7.71 10.52
C THR A 247 -29.54 7.40 9.18
N LEU A 248 -30.35 7.14 8.14
CA LEU A 248 -29.84 6.63 6.87
C LEU A 248 -29.86 7.68 5.77
N ALA A 249 -28.71 7.84 5.13
CA ALA A 249 -28.53 8.61 3.92
C ALA A 249 -27.97 7.73 2.80
N LEU A 250 -28.66 7.65 1.65
CA LEU A 250 -28.20 6.86 0.50
C LEU A 250 -27.43 7.73 -0.48
N GLY A 251 -26.12 7.58 -0.54
CA GLY A 251 -25.27 8.20 -1.56
C GLY A 251 -25.26 7.36 -2.83
N SER A 252 -26.32 7.42 -3.62
CA SER A 252 -26.48 6.62 -4.85
C SER A 252 -27.27 7.37 -5.91
N HIS A 253 -26.89 7.17 -7.18
CA HIS A 253 -27.68 7.58 -8.35
C HIS A 253 -28.41 6.40 -9.01
N ASN A 254 -28.33 5.21 -8.43
CA ASN A 254 -28.98 4.00 -8.94
C ASN A 254 -30.41 3.92 -8.41
N ILE A 255 -31.39 4.06 -9.30
CA ILE A 255 -32.82 4.08 -8.94
C ILE A 255 -33.26 2.77 -8.28
N ARG A 256 -32.76 1.62 -8.76
CA ARG A 256 -33.07 0.31 -8.17
C ARG A 256 -32.69 0.26 -6.69
N SER A 257 -31.46 0.66 -6.34
CA SER A 257 -31.00 0.67 -4.94
C SER A 257 -31.84 1.59 -4.03
N ILE A 258 -32.28 2.73 -4.57
CA ILE A 258 -33.09 3.72 -3.85
C ILE A 258 -34.52 3.20 -3.66
N ALA A 259 -35.13 2.66 -4.71
CA ALA A 259 -36.45 2.06 -4.68
C ALA A 259 -36.51 0.85 -3.72
N TYR A 260 -35.48 0.00 -3.72
CA TYR A 260 -35.36 -1.12 -2.79
C TYR A 260 -35.38 -0.65 -1.33
N THR A 261 -34.57 0.35 -1.01
CA THR A 261 -34.49 0.88 0.36
C THR A 261 -35.76 1.60 0.77
N LEU A 262 -36.39 2.34 -0.13
CA LEU A 262 -37.69 2.97 0.11
C LEU A 262 -38.77 1.92 0.44
N ALA A 263 -38.78 0.80 -0.29
CA ALA A 263 -39.68 -0.31 0.00
C ALA A 263 -39.40 -0.95 1.37
N LEU A 264 -38.14 -0.98 1.83
CA LEU A 264 -37.79 -1.43 3.19
C LEU A 264 -38.30 -0.47 4.27
N ILE A 265 -38.16 0.84 4.05
CA ILE A 265 -38.69 1.89 4.94
C ILE A 265 -40.20 1.74 5.09
N GLU A 266 -40.93 1.59 3.96
CA GLU A 266 -42.38 1.38 3.95
C GLU A 266 -42.76 0.06 4.63
N LYS A 267 -42.04 -1.04 4.35
CA LYS A 267 -42.25 -2.35 4.99
C LYS A 267 -42.07 -2.29 6.50
N ARG A 268 -41.14 -1.47 7.00
CA ARG A 268 -40.89 -1.28 8.44
C ARG A 268 -41.86 -0.30 9.10
N GLY A 269 -42.76 0.32 8.33
CA GLY A 269 -43.71 1.31 8.82
C GLY A 269 -43.07 2.64 9.23
N LEU A 270 -41.86 2.91 8.74
CA LEU A 270 -41.15 4.17 8.97
C LEU A 270 -41.65 5.22 7.97
N PRO A 271 -41.76 6.50 8.36
CA PRO A 271 -42.10 7.57 7.43
C PRO A 271 -40.94 7.79 6.44
N ARG A 272 -41.25 8.30 5.25
CA ARG A 272 -40.25 8.60 4.22
C ARG A 272 -39.16 9.56 4.70
N SER A 273 -39.47 10.44 5.66
CA SER A 273 -38.52 11.36 6.28
C SER A 273 -37.36 10.68 7.03
N ALA A 274 -37.48 9.37 7.32
CA ALA A 274 -36.42 8.54 7.88
C ALA A 274 -35.30 8.20 6.89
N LEU A 275 -35.52 8.47 5.60
CA LEU A 275 -34.56 8.25 4.53
C LEU A 275 -34.16 9.57 3.87
N GLU A 276 -32.86 9.85 3.83
CA GLU A 276 -32.30 10.91 2.99
C GLU A 276 -31.67 10.29 1.74
N VAL A 277 -31.83 10.93 0.58
CA VAL A 277 -31.08 10.57 -0.63
C VAL A 277 -30.01 11.62 -0.87
N GLN A 278 -28.78 11.17 -1.14
CA GLN A 278 -27.64 12.04 -1.41
C GLN A 278 -27.11 11.81 -2.81
N LYS A 279 -26.81 12.90 -3.51
CA LYS A 279 -26.20 12.87 -4.85
C LYS A 279 -25.02 13.82 -4.94
N LEU A 280 -24.16 13.60 -5.91
CA LEU A 280 -23.11 14.55 -6.27
C LEU A 280 -23.71 15.77 -7.00
N SER A 281 -23.24 16.96 -6.67
CA SER A 281 -23.64 18.18 -7.41
C SER A 281 -23.21 18.10 -8.89
N GLY A 282 -24.03 18.64 -9.78
CA GLY A 282 -23.82 18.58 -11.24
C GLY A 282 -24.15 17.23 -11.89
N MET A 283 -24.71 16.26 -11.14
CA MET A 283 -25.07 14.94 -11.64
C MET A 283 -26.55 14.61 -11.44
N ALA A 284 -27.11 13.91 -12.44
CA ALA A 284 -28.46 13.32 -12.40
C ALA A 284 -29.58 14.33 -12.07
N ASP A 285 -29.62 15.49 -12.73
CA ASP A 285 -30.61 16.54 -12.41
C ASP A 285 -32.06 16.12 -12.66
N GLN A 286 -32.30 15.23 -13.62
CA GLN A 286 -33.64 14.66 -13.86
C GLN A 286 -34.12 13.83 -12.65
N PHE A 287 -33.19 13.21 -11.92
CA PHE A 287 -33.48 12.40 -10.74
C PHE A 287 -34.00 13.25 -9.58
N ARG A 288 -33.49 14.48 -9.46
CA ARG A 288 -33.93 15.45 -8.45
C ARG A 288 -35.42 15.78 -8.56
N ALA A 289 -35.89 16.06 -9.79
CA ALA A 289 -37.29 16.40 -10.02
C ALA A 289 -38.23 15.25 -9.61
N ALA A 290 -37.84 14.01 -9.89
CA ALA A 290 -38.59 12.84 -9.46
C ALA A 290 -38.67 12.72 -7.93
N LEU A 291 -37.53 12.83 -7.22
CA LEU A 291 -37.50 12.72 -5.76
C LEU A 291 -38.30 13.83 -5.04
N HIS A 292 -38.33 15.04 -5.58
CA HIS A 292 -39.20 16.10 -5.07
C HIS A 292 -40.68 15.70 -5.15
N GLY A 293 -41.11 15.03 -6.22
CA GLY A 293 -42.47 14.52 -6.35
C GLY A 293 -42.84 13.46 -5.32
N TYR A 294 -41.86 12.78 -4.72
CA TYR A 294 -42.06 11.80 -3.64
C TYR A 294 -41.94 12.40 -2.24
N GLU A 295 -41.76 13.73 -2.12
CA GLU A 295 -41.51 14.45 -0.87
C GLU A 295 -40.30 13.88 -0.10
N MET A 296 -39.29 13.43 -0.84
CA MET A 296 -38.04 12.90 -0.28
C MET A 296 -37.06 14.02 0.04
N ARG A 297 -36.33 13.89 1.15
CA ARG A 297 -35.22 14.79 1.47
C ARG A 297 -34.02 14.46 0.59
N VAL A 298 -33.53 15.46 -0.13
CA VAL A 298 -32.38 15.34 -1.04
C VAL A 298 -31.24 16.24 -0.56
N ARG A 299 -30.02 15.69 -0.52
CA ARG A 299 -28.79 16.44 -0.23
C ARG A 299 -27.79 16.34 -1.38
N GLU A 300 -27.22 17.47 -1.77
CA GLU A 300 -26.09 17.51 -2.71
C GLU A 300 -24.75 17.55 -1.98
N TYR A 301 -23.92 16.54 -2.23
CA TYR A 301 -22.50 16.58 -1.91
C TYR A 301 -21.84 17.61 -2.83
N THR A 302 -21.33 18.68 -2.22
CA THR A 302 -21.02 19.94 -2.89
C THR A 302 -19.55 20.29 -2.67
N PRO A 303 -18.68 19.99 -3.65
CA PRO A 303 -17.26 20.28 -3.59
C PRO A 303 -16.97 21.78 -3.62
N VAL A 304 -16.01 22.21 -2.80
CA VAL A 304 -15.51 23.58 -2.70
C VAL A 304 -13.99 23.54 -2.64
N GLY A 305 -13.31 24.20 -3.56
CA GLY A 305 -11.85 24.30 -3.54
C GLY A 305 -11.26 24.81 -4.85
N GLU A 306 -9.94 24.93 -4.84
CA GLU A 306 -9.18 25.44 -5.97
C GLU A 306 -9.33 24.56 -7.22
N MET A 307 -9.04 25.17 -8.38
CA MET A 307 -9.27 24.52 -9.67
C MET A 307 -8.42 23.26 -9.88
N ILE A 308 -7.17 23.21 -9.39
CA ILE A 308 -6.28 22.06 -9.56
C ILE A 308 -6.87 20.81 -8.88
N PRO A 309 -7.18 20.82 -7.57
CA PRO A 309 -7.95 19.76 -6.91
C PRO A 309 -9.32 19.50 -7.58
N GLY A 310 -9.98 20.56 -8.07
CA GLY A 310 -11.20 20.49 -8.87
C GLY A 310 -11.07 19.62 -10.11
N MET A 311 -9.93 19.68 -10.81
CA MET A 311 -9.66 18.85 -11.98
C MET A 311 -9.44 17.39 -11.60
N ALA A 312 -8.71 17.10 -10.52
CA ALA A 312 -8.55 15.73 -10.02
C ALA A 312 -9.90 15.12 -9.59
N TYR A 313 -10.78 15.94 -8.98
CA TYR A 313 -12.16 15.54 -8.71
C TYR A 313 -12.95 15.29 -10.00
N PHE A 314 -12.86 16.19 -10.99
CA PHE A 314 -13.54 16.06 -12.28
C PHE A 314 -13.11 14.80 -13.05
N VAL A 315 -11.82 14.44 -13.07
CA VAL A 315 -11.34 13.19 -13.69
C VAL A 315 -11.98 11.96 -13.06
N ARG A 316 -12.11 11.92 -11.72
CA ARG A 316 -12.82 10.83 -11.03
C ARG A 316 -14.29 10.75 -11.45
N ARG A 317 -14.96 11.89 -11.64
CA ARG A 317 -16.34 11.94 -12.16
C ARG A 317 -16.45 11.44 -13.60
N LEU A 318 -15.47 11.73 -14.44
CA LEU A 318 -15.42 11.20 -15.82
C LEU A 318 -15.28 9.67 -15.81
N LEU A 319 -14.36 9.11 -15.03
CA LEU A 319 -14.18 7.67 -14.91
C LEU A 319 -15.47 6.98 -14.45
N GLU A 320 -16.13 7.53 -13.42
CA GLU A 320 -17.40 7.01 -12.90
C GLU A 320 -18.53 7.06 -13.93
N ASN A 321 -18.70 8.19 -14.63
CA ASN A 321 -19.79 8.38 -15.61
C ASN A 321 -19.59 7.60 -16.90
N THR A 322 -18.34 7.31 -17.27
CA THR A 322 -18.01 6.60 -18.52
C THR A 322 -17.75 5.11 -18.32
N SER A 323 -17.68 4.62 -17.07
CA SER A 323 -17.52 3.20 -16.77
C SER A 323 -18.60 2.35 -17.46
N ASN A 324 -18.19 1.24 -18.07
CA ASN A 324 -19.10 0.27 -18.70
C ASN A 324 -20.11 -0.34 -17.71
N GLN A 325 -19.84 -0.26 -16.40
CA GLN A 325 -20.69 -0.78 -15.33
C GLN A 325 -21.54 0.31 -14.66
N SER A 326 -21.47 1.55 -15.17
CA SER A 326 -22.22 2.69 -14.64
C SER A 326 -23.71 2.57 -14.96
N TRP A 327 -24.56 2.63 -13.93
CA TRP A 327 -26.01 2.64 -14.13
C TRP A 327 -26.48 3.90 -14.86
N LEU A 328 -25.82 5.04 -14.65
CA LEU A 328 -26.14 6.28 -15.36
C LEU A 328 -25.86 6.15 -16.86
N ARG A 329 -24.72 5.56 -17.24
CA ARG A 329 -24.41 5.29 -18.65
C ARG A 329 -25.43 4.31 -19.24
N ALA A 330 -25.70 3.21 -18.53
CA ALA A 330 -26.65 2.20 -18.95
C ALA A 330 -28.08 2.75 -19.12
N GLY A 331 -28.52 3.70 -18.28
CA GLY A 331 -29.86 4.27 -18.33
C GLY A 331 -30.02 5.48 -19.27
N PHE A 332 -28.95 6.21 -19.59
CA PHE A 332 -29.02 7.41 -20.44
C PHE A 332 -28.43 7.24 -21.83
N SER A 333 -27.50 6.31 -22.04
CA SER A 333 -26.71 6.20 -23.27
C SER A 333 -26.76 4.83 -23.92
N ASP A 334 -26.84 3.76 -23.13
CA ASP A 334 -26.97 2.41 -23.65
C ASP A 334 -28.48 2.04 -23.69
N ALA A 335 -28.95 1.40 -24.75
CA ALA A 335 -30.38 1.06 -24.92
C ALA A 335 -30.82 -0.15 -24.06
N VAL A 336 -30.49 -0.13 -22.77
CA VAL A 336 -30.83 -1.19 -21.80
C VAL A 336 -32.30 -1.08 -21.40
N SER A 337 -33.00 -2.20 -21.24
CA SER A 337 -34.42 -2.20 -20.87
C SER A 337 -34.64 -1.86 -19.39
N ASP A 338 -35.82 -1.31 -19.07
CA ASP A 338 -36.21 -1.02 -17.68
C ASP A 338 -36.19 -2.28 -16.80
N ASP A 339 -36.61 -3.43 -17.34
CA ASP A 339 -36.58 -4.71 -16.63
C ASP A 339 -35.16 -5.12 -16.21
N GLU A 340 -34.16 -4.84 -17.06
CA GLU A 340 -32.76 -5.12 -16.76
C GLU A 340 -32.18 -4.09 -15.77
N LEU A 341 -32.50 -2.81 -15.94
CA LEU A 341 -32.07 -1.75 -15.01
C LEU A 341 -32.64 -1.92 -13.59
N LEU A 342 -33.82 -2.52 -13.48
CA LEU A 342 -34.54 -2.76 -12.22
C LEU A 342 -34.42 -4.20 -11.72
N ALA A 343 -33.67 -5.07 -12.41
CA ALA A 343 -33.48 -6.45 -12.01
C ALA A 343 -32.87 -6.56 -10.60
N SER A 344 -33.23 -7.63 -9.88
CA SER A 344 -32.64 -7.91 -8.57
C SER A 344 -31.15 -8.21 -8.70
N PRO A 345 -30.28 -7.56 -7.90
CA PRO A 345 -28.86 -7.91 -7.87
C PRO A 345 -28.61 -9.22 -7.09
N HIS A 346 -29.57 -9.65 -6.26
CA HIS A 346 -29.50 -10.89 -5.51
C HIS A 346 -29.63 -12.10 -6.44
N VAL A 347 -28.48 -12.66 -6.80
CA VAL A 347 -28.35 -13.95 -7.48
C VAL A 347 -27.72 -14.96 -6.53
N GLU A 348 -27.88 -16.24 -6.86
CA GLU A 348 -27.14 -17.30 -6.20
C GLU A 348 -25.64 -17.02 -6.34
N ILE A 349 -24.98 -16.80 -5.20
CA ILE A 349 -23.56 -16.47 -5.16
C ILE A 349 -22.80 -17.77 -5.40
N ILE A 350 -22.38 -18.00 -6.64
CA ILE A 350 -21.29 -18.96 -6.88
C ILE A 350 -20.02 -18.22 -6.46
N GLU A 351 -19.70 -18.33 -5.18
CA GLU A 351 -18.57 -17.64 -4.57
C GLU A 351 -17.29 -18.15 -5.21
N LYS A 352 -16.77 -17.39 -6.18
CA LYS A 352 -15.38 -17.54 -6.58
C LYS A 352 -14.56 -17.00 -5.42
N PRO A 353 -13.56 -17.74 -4.90
CA PRO A 353 -12.63 -17.21 -3.89
C PRO A 353 -12.18 -15.81 -4.30
N ALA A 354 -11.99 -14.90 -3.33
CA ALA A 354 -11.35 -13.62 -3.60
C ALA A 354 -10.16 -13.88 -4.52
N HIS A 355 -10.11 -13.26 -5.71
CA HIS A 355 -9.23 -13.66 -6.80
C HIS A 355 -7.87 -14.05 -6.25
N THR A 356 -7.60 -15.36 -6.19
CA THR A 356 -6.29 -15.83 -5.79
C THR A 356 -5.34 -15.33 -6.86
N ILE A 357 -4.33 -14.56 -6.43
CA ILE A 357 -3.28 -14.07 -7.31
C ILE A 357 -2.75 -15.30 -8.03
N GLY A 358 -2.81 -15.27 -9.37
CA GLY A 358 -2.55 -16.46 -10.21
C GLY A 358 -3.61 -16.78 -11.26
N THR A 359 -4.79 -16.13 -11.28
CA THR A 359 -5.75 -16.33 -12.38
C THR A 359 -5.88 -15.13 -13.34
N ALA A 360 -5.51 -13.92 -12.91
CA ALA A 360 -5.74 -12.69 -13.68
C ALA A 360 -4.55 -12.24 -14.57
N ALA A 361 -3.33 -12.69 -14.30
CA ALA A 361 -2.11 -12.20 -14.96
C ALA A 361 -1.32 -13.31 -15.66
N ALA A 362 -1.91 -13.93 -16.69
CA ALA A 362 -1.30 -15.02 -17.47
C ALA A 362 0.11 -14.69 -18.00
N TRP A 363 0.40 -13.42 -18.27
CA TRP A 363 1.72 -12.99 -18.73
C TRP A 363 2.82 -13.13 -17.65
N ARG A 364 2.49 -12.97 -16.36
CA ARG A 364 3.46 -13.17 -15.26
C ARG A 364 3.82 -14.63 -15.10
N GLN A 365 2.86 -15.52 -15.34
CA GLN A 365 3.07 -16.97 -15.31
C GLN A 365 4.03 -17.47 -16.39
N ASN A 366 4.16 -16.73 -17.50
CA ASN A 366 5.09 -17.06 -18.57
C ASN A 366 6.56 -16.82 -18.19
N LEU A 367 6.86 -15.98 -17.18
CA LEU A 367 8.23 -15.69 -16.76
C LEU A 367 8.80 -16.81 -15.87
N THR A 368 7.96 -17.43 -15.04
CA THR A 368 8.34 -18.51 -14.12
C THR A 368 7.22 -19.55 -14.07
N PRO A 369 7.11 -20.42 -15.08
CA PRO A 369 6.06 -21.43 -15.15
C PRO A 369 6.17 -22.43 -14.01
N ALA A 370 5.06 -23.13 -13.75
CA ALA A 370 5.06 -24.27 -12.85
C ALA A 370 6.04 -25.35 -13.35
N ILE A 371 6.79 -25.93 -12.42
CA ILE A 371 7.70 -27.05 -12.69
C ILE A 371 7.17 -28.28 -11.96
N GLU A 372 6.99 -29.38 -12.68
CA GLU A 372 6.47 -30.62 -12.10
C GLU A 372 7.38 -31.12 -10.96
N GLY A 373 6.77 -31.43 -9.81
CA GLY A 373 7.49 -31.92 -8.64
C GLY A 373 8.25 -30.85 -7.85
N LEU A 374 8.08 -29.56 -8.14
CA LEU A 374 8.69 -28.47 -7.39
C LEU A 374 7.63 -27.60 -6.69
N GLY A 375 7.80 -27.38 -5.38
CA GLY A 375 6.87 -26.57 -4.58
C GLY A 375 5.45 -27.15 -4.55
N ASP A 376 4.46 -26.28 -4.72
CA ASP A 376 3.04 -26.60 -4.79
C ASP A 376 2.54 -26.89 -6.22
N GLY A 377 3.44 -26.92 -7.20
CA GLY A 377 3.09 -27.08 -8.62
C GLY A 377 2.43 -25.85 -9.25
N ALA A 378 2.48 -24.67 -8.60
CA ALA A 378 2.01 -23.41 -9.17
C ALA A 378 3.16 -22.60 -9.80
N PRO A 379 2.86 -21.70 -10.75
CA PRO A 379 3.81 -20.67 -11.20
C PRO A 379 4.26 -19.80 -10.01
N MET A 380 5.48 -19.29 -10.06
CA MET A 380 5.92 -18.37 -9.02
C MET A 380 5.13 -17.06 -9.09
N ILE A 381 4.74 -16.60 -7.91
CA ILE A 381 4.23 -15.27 -7.63
C ILE A 381 5.13 -14.70 -6.52
N ASN A 382 5.37 -13.40 -6.55
CA ASN A 382 6.10 -12.73 -5.48
C ASN A 382 5.41 -12.96 -4.12
N GLU A 383 6.21 -13.15 -3.09
CA GLU A 383 5.75 -13.29 -1.71
C GLU A 383 4.91 -12.07 -1.32
N SER A 384 3.70 -12.32 -0.81
CA SER A 384 2.79 -11.25 -0.40
C SER A 384 3.43 -10.37 0.68
N MET A 385 3.41 -9.06 0.48
CA MET A 385 3.86 -8.09 1.49
C MET A 385 2.98 -8.17 2.74
N ARG A 386 3.48 -7.79 3.92
CA ARG A 386 2.65 -7.78 5.12
C ARG A 386 1.66 -6.60 5.08
N ASP A 387 0.38 -6.87 5.35
CA ASP A 387 -0.66 -5.85 5.39
C ASP A 387 -0.82 -5.31 6.82
N PHE A 388 -0.08 -4.26 7.12
CA PHE A 388 -0.16 -3.60 8.43
C PHE A 388 -1.47 -2.83 8.66
N SER A 389 -2.44 -2.78 7.72
CA SER A 389 -3.79 -2.33 8.08
C SER A 389 -4.55 -3.35 8.92
N GLN A 390 -4.19 -4.63 8.84
CA GLN A 390 -4.79 -5.69 9.65
C GLN A 390 -4.23 -5.71 11.08
N ALA A 391 -5.10 -5.73 12.08
CA ALA A 391 -4.72 -5.64 13.49
C ALA A 391 -3.96 -6.88 14.00
N ASP A 392 -4.35 -8.06 13.55
CA ASP A 392 -3.70 -9.33 13.86
C ASP A 392 -2.25 -9.37 13.34
N GLN A 393 -2.04 -8.94 12.08
CA GLN A 393 -0.70 -8.89 11.49
C GLN A 393 0.23 -7.89 12.21
N ARG A 394 -0.30 -6.75 12.68
CA ARG A 394 0.47 -5.81 13.51
C ARG A 394 0.85 -6.41 14.86
N ALA A 395 -0.10 -7.04 15.54
CA ALA A 395 0.11 -7.59 16.88
C ALA A 395 1.11 -8.75 16.88
N GLU A 396 0.98 -9.68 15.93
CA GLU A 396 1.89 -10.81 15.75
C GLU A 396 3.32 -10.33 15.46
N PHE A 397 3.47 -9.36 14.56
CA PHE A 397 4.78 -8.80 14.21
C PHE A 397 5.41 -8.09 15.41
N ALA A 398 4.65 -7.25 16.13
CA ALA A 398 5.11 -6.57 17.34
C ALA A 398 5.62 -7.54 18.42
N GLN A 399 4.89 -8.64 18.63
CA GLN A 399 5.27 -9.68 19.58
C GLN A 399 6.60 -10.34 19.19
N THR A 400 6.78 -10.63 17.90
CA THR A 400 8.01 -11.22 17.40
C THR A 400 9.19 -10.25 17.47
N VAL A 401 8.95 -8.96 17.19
CA VAL A 401 9.93 -7.88 17.35
C VAL A 401 10.45 -7.84 18.79
N ALA A 402 9.55 -7.92 19.77
CA ALA A 402 9.91 -7.91 21.19
C ALA A 402 10.70 -9.16 21.63
N ALA A 403 10.40 -10.34 21.07
CA ALA A 403 10.95 -11.62 21.54
C ALA A 403 12.28 -12.03 20.87
N THR A 404 12.49 -11.64 19.60
CA THR A 404 13.58 -12.20 18.78
C THR A 404 14.94 -11.58 19.14
N LYS A 405 15.98 -12.40 19.16
CA LYS A 405 17.38 -11.98 19.36
C LYS A 405 18.19 -12.22 18.09
N VAL A 406 19.18 -11.36 17.86
CA VAL A 406 20.15 -11.55 16.77
C VAL A 406 21.03 -12.77 17.10
N PRO A 407 21.21 -13.73 16.17
CA PRO A 407 22.12 -14.85 16.37
C PRO A 407 23.54 -14.39 16.72
N ALA A 408 24.11 -14.93 17.80
CA ALA A 408 25.48 -14.62 18.21
C ALA A 408 26.51 -15.28 17.29
N ILE A 409 27.61 -14.57 17.02
CA ILE A 409 28.75 -15.09 16.25
C ILE A 409 29.95 -15.13 17.19
N ASP A 410 30.10 -16.26 17.89
CA ASP A 410 31.08 -16.41 18.97
C ASP A 410 32.54 -16.33 18.50
N ARG A 411 32.81 -16.67 17.23
CA ARG A 411 34.15 -16.65 16.65
C ARG A 411 34.13 -16.23 15.19
N VAL A 412 35.02 -15.30 14.84
CA VAL A 412 35.28 -14.90 13.46
C VAL A 412 36.35 -15.83 12.87
N PRO A 413 36.08 -16.53 11.75
CA PRO A 413 37.05 -17.42 11.14
C PRO A 413 38.30 -16.69 10.65
N ASP A 414 39.47 -17.30 10.85
CA ASP A 414 40.74 -16.81 10.32
C ASP A 414 40.97 -17.23 8.84
N LYS A 415 42.10 -16.80 8.29
CA LYS A 415 42.49 -17.12 6.90
C LYS A 415 42.63 -18.64 6.66
N ALA A 416 43.13 -19.38 7.65
CA ALA A 416 43.33 -20.82 7.52
C ALA A 416 41.99 -21.59 7.57
N GLU A 417 41.03 -21.11 8.37
CA GLU A 417 39.66 -21.60 8.37
C GLU A 417 38.97 -21.36 7.03
N ALA A 418 39.12 -20.16 6.47
CA ALA A 418 38.60 -19.84 5.14
C ALA A 418 39.23 -20.72 4.03
N GLU A 419 40.53 -20.96 4.09
CA GLU A 419 41.23 -21.85 3.14
C GLU A 419 40.73 -23.30 3.22
N ARG A 420 40.50 -23.81 4.43
CA ARG A 420 39.88 -25.14 4.63
C ARG A 420 38.47 -25.21 4.06
N ALA A 421 37.68 -24.16 4.21
CA ALA A 421 36.33 -24.08 3.63
C ALA A 421 36.37 -24.10 2.10
N ILE A 422 37.28 -23.34 1.47
CA ILE A 422 37.49 -23.39 0.01
C ILE A 422 37.89 -24.80 -0.43
N ALA A 423 38.82 -25.44 0.29
CA ALA A 423 39.26 -26.80 -0.03
C ALA A 423 38.10 -27.81 0.04
N ALA A 424 37.27 -27.73 1.08
CA ALA A 424 36.10 -28.58 1.26
C ALA A 424 35.05 -28.34 0.17
N ALA A 425 34.73 -27.08 -0.14
CA ALA A 425 33.80 -26.72 -1.21
C ALA A 425 34.29 -27.18 -2.59
N HIS A 426 35.60 -27.12 -2.85
CA HIS A 426 36.20 -27.62 -4.07
C HIS A 426 36.09 -29.15 -4.17
N ALA A 427 36.31 -29.86 -3.07
CA ALA A 427 36.17 -31.31 -3.01
C ALA A 427 34.72 -31.79 -3.16
N ALA A 428 33.75 -31.04 -2.62
CA ALA A 428 32.32 -31.36 -2.73
C ALA A 428 31.72 -31.04 -4.12
N PHE A 429 32.38 -30.18 -4.91
CA PHE A 429 31.84 -29.67 -6.18
C PHE A 429 31.43 -30.76 -7.18
N PRO A 430 32.24 -31.81 -7.47
CA PRO A 430 31.83 -32.83 -8.44
C PRO A 430 30.51 -33.52 -8.08
N ALA A 431 30.33 -33.91 -6.82
CA ALA A 431 29.11 -34.56 -6.36
C ALA A 431 27.90 -33.63 -6.39
N TRP A 432 28.09 -32.34 -6.06
CA TRP A 432 27.00 -31.36 -6.10
C TRP A 432 26.60 -30.95 -7.53
N ARG A 433 27.58 -30.83 -8.44
CA ARG A 433 27.35 -30.62 -9.87
C ARG A 433 26.51 -31.74 -10.47
N ASP A 434 26.87 -32.99 -10.16
CA ASP A 434 26.28 -34.19 -10.76
C ASP A 434 24.96 -34.60 -10.09
N ARG A 435 24.57 -33.96 -8.98
CA ARG A 435 23.23 -34.11 -8.39
C ARG A 435 22.16 -33.61 -9.37
N ASP A 436 21.00 -34.24 -9.34
CA ASP A 436 19.87 -33.84 -10.17
C ASP A 436 19.42 -32.39 -9.87
N GLN A 437 19.11 -31.64 -10.94
CA GLN A 437 18.75 -30.22 -10.83
C GLN A 437 17.43 -30.03 -10.07
N LEU A 438 16.45 -30.93 -10.26
CA LEU A 438 15.18 -30.86 -9.54
C LEU A 438 15.40 -31.14 -8.04
N GLU A 439 16.29 -32.06 -7.68
CA GLU A 439 16.68 -32.27 -6.27
C GLU A 439 17.30 -31.02 -5.65
N ARG A 440 18.25 -30.35 -6.33
CA ARG A 440 18.83 -29.09 -5.84
C ARG A 440 17.76 -28.01 -5.64
N SER A 441 16.86 -27.90 -6.61
CA SER A 441 15.79 -26.90 -6.61
C SER A 441 14.79 -27.14 -5.48
N LYS A 442 14.45 -28.41 -5.19
CA LYS A 442 13.58 -28.79 -4.06
C LYS A 442 14.14 -28.35 -2.72
N MET A 443 15.45 -28.48 -2.50
CA MET A 443 16.09 -28.00 -1.26
C MET A 443 16.00 -26.47 -1.11
N ILE A 444 16.10 -25.72 -2.22
CA ILE A 444 16.00 -24.26 -2.18
C ILE A 444 14.55 -23.80 -1.96
N VAL A 445 13.57 -24.44 -2.59
CA VAL A 445 12.14 -24.18 -2.34
C VAL A 445 11.75 -24.55 -0.91
N GLU A 446 12.32 -25.61 -0.35
CA GLU A 446 12.13 -25.94 1.06
C GLU A 446 12.75 -24.86 1.99
N ALA A 447 13.88 -24.28 1.62
CA ALA A 447 14.44 -23.14 2.35
C ALA A 447 13.51 -21.91 2.29
N ALA A 448 12.89 -21.64 1.13
CA ALA A 448 11.88 -20.60 0.99
C ALA A 448 10.69 -20.83 1.94
N ARG A 449 10.21 -22.08 2.01
CA ARG A 449 9.14 -22.49 2.94
C ARG A 449 9.52 -22.25 4.41
N LEU A 450 10.75 -22.61 4.81
CA LEU A 450 11.26 -22.38 6.16
C LEU A 450 11.41 -20.88 6.47
N MET A 451 11.88 -20.08 5.52
CA MET A 451 11.96 -18.62 5.66
C MET A 451 10.57 -18.00 5.81
N ARG A 452 9.57 -18.45 5.05
CA ARG A 452 8.18 -18.01 5.17
C ARG A 452 7.60 -18.31 6.55
N GLN A 453 7.87 -19.50 7.11
CA GLN A 453 7.45 -19.86 8.47
C GLN A 453 8.11 -19.02 9.57
N ARG A 454 9.32 -18.50 9.31
CA ARG A 454 10.12 -17.71 10.25
C ARG A 454 10.23 -16.25 9.81
N ARG A 455 9.31 -15.77 8.97
CA ARG A 455 9.41 -14.47 8.29
C ARG A 455 9.62 -13.32 9.27
N ASP A 456 8.83 -13.29 10.34
CA ASP A 456 8.89 -12.22 11.33
C ASP A 456 10.17 -12.28 12.17
N GLU A 457 10.72 -13.47 12.38
CA GLU A 457 12.01 -13.66 13.03
C GLU A 457 13.13 -13.07 12.16
N PHE A 458 13.17 -13.43 10.86
CA PHE A 458 14.14 -12.88 9.91
C PHE A 458 14.07 -11.35 9.81
N SER A 459 12.85 -10.82 9.68
CA SER A 459 12.60 -9.38 9.67
C SER A 459 13.09 -8.73 10.97
N THR A 460 12.82 -9.33 12.13
CA THR A 460 13.27 -8.78 13.42
C THR A 460 14.79 -8.79 13.57
N ILE A 461 15.47 -9.85 13.11
CA ILE A 461 16.94 -9.88 13.12
C ILE A 461 17.48 -8.69 12.32
N MET A 462 16.88 -8.36 11.16
CA MET A 462 17.28 -7.19 10.36
C MET A 462 16.94 -5.85 11.03
N ILE A 463 15.78 -5.74 11.68
CA ILE A 463 15.43 -4.54 12.48
C ILE A 463 16.53 -4.27 13.51
N ARG A 464 16.94 -5.30 14.25
CA ARG A 464 17.91 -5.19 15.36
C ARG A 464 19.36 -5.05 14.91
N GLU A 465 19.77 -5.77 13.87
CA GLU A 465 21.17 -5.82 13.43
C GLU A 465 21.50 -4.75 12.38
N ALA A 466 20.54 -4.42 11.48
CA ALA A 466 20.76 -3.48 10.37
C ALA A 466 19.97 -2.17 10.49
N GLY A 467 19.11 -2.02 11.51
CA GLY A 467 18.34 -0.81 11.74
C GLY A 467 17.22 -0.57 10.71
N LYS A 468 16.73 -1.63 10.05
CA LYS A 468 15.64 -1.51 9.08
C LYS A 468 14.29 -1.24 9.78
N PRO A 469 13.49 -0.27 9.32
CA PRO A 469 12.08 -0.17 9.73
C PRO A 469 11.28 -1.41 9.31
N TRP A 470 10.11 -1.62 9.93
CA TRP A 470 9.30 -2.84 9.75
C TRP A 470 9.01 -3.19 8.29
N ARG A 471 8.50 -2.23 7.50
CA ARG A 471 8.19 -2.43 6.07
C ARG A 471 9.44 -2.80 5.25
N GLU A 472 10.59 -2.21 5.60
CA GLU A 472 11.86 -2.44 4.91
C GLU A 472 12.47 -3.81 5.26
N ALA A 473 12.27 -4.29 6.48
CA ALA A 473 12.71 -5.61 6.91
C ALA A 473 11.81 -6.71 6.35
N ASP A 474 10.49 -6.50 6.36
CA ASP A 474 9.52 -7.41 5.75
C ASP A 474 9.77 -7.60 4.25
N ALA A 475 9.96 -6.49 3.52
CA ALA A 475 10.26 -6.52 2.09
C ALA A 475 11.54 -7.30 1.77
N ASP A 476 12.59 -7.15 2.59
CA ASP A 476 13.87 -7.85 2.41
C ASP A 476 13.73 -9.36 2.64
N THR A 477 12.89 -9.76 3.60
CA THR A 477 12.55 -11.18 3.81
C THR A 477 11.73 -11.75 2.65
N CYS A 478 10.73 -11.02 2.16
CA CYS A 478 9.95 -11.39 0.96
C CYS A 478 10.85 -11.55 -0.26
N GLU A 479 11.74 -10.60 -0.51
CA GLU A 479 12.65 -10.64 -1.66
C GLU A 479 13.63 -11.82 -1.57
N ALA A 480 14.08 -12.19 -0.37
CA ALA A 480 14.90 -13.39 -0.18
C ALA A 480 14.16 -14.69 -0.51
N ILE A 481 12.88 -14.78 -0.11
CA ILE A 481 11.98 -15.89 -0.46
C ILE A 481 11.77 -15.92 -1.97
N ASP A 482 11.52 -14.77 -2.58
CA ASP A 482 11.34 -14.64 -4.02
C ASP A 482 12.57 -15.13 -4.79
N PHE A 483 13.79 -14.79 -4.34
CA PHE A 483 15.00 -15.30 -4.99
C PHE A 483 15.13 -16.82 -4.88
N CYS A 484 14.79 -17.42 -3.74
CA CYS A 484 14.77 -18.87 -3.60
C CYS A 484 13.79 -19.50 -4.61
N GLU A 485 12.56 -18.99 -4.67
CA GLU A 485 11.50 -19.51 -5.52
C GLU A 485 11.83 -19.31 -7.01
N PHE A 486 12.34 -18.13 -7.38
CA PHE A 486 12.67 -17.74 -8.76
C PHE A 486 13.83 -18.57 -9.30
N TYR A 487 14.98 -18.54 -8.61
CA TYR A 487 16.19 -19.21 -9.09
C TYR A 487 16.07 -20.74 -9.05
N ALA A 488 15.30 -21.30 -8.11
CA ALA A 488 15.05 -22.74 -8.10
C ALA A 488 14.20 -23.19 -9.30
N ARG A 489 13.15 -22.43 -9.67
CA ARG A 489 12.29 -22.76 -10.81
C ARG A 489 13.00 -22.54 -12.14
N ASP A 490 13.67 -21.41 -12.31
CA ASP A 490 14.33 -21.10 -13.58
C ASP A 490 15.51 -22.05 -13.86
N ALA A 491 16.27 -22.42 -12.82
CA ALA A 491 17.42 -23.29 -12.97
C ALA A 491 17.09 -24.69 -13.52
N VAL A 492 15.87 -25.22 -13.29
CA VAL A 492 15.48 -26.54 -13.85
C VAL A 492 15.59 -26.56 -15.37
N ARG A 493 15.12 -25.50 -16.03
CA ARG A 493 15.07 -25.44 -17.50
C ARG A 493 16.43 -25.17 -18.14
N LEU A 494 17.38 -24.60 -17.39
CA LEU A 494 18.72 -24.27 -17.93
C LEU A 494 19.56 -25.51 -18.27
N PHE A 495 19.21 -26.67 -17.71
CA PHE A 495 19.91 -27.93 -17.94
C PHE A 495 19.22 -28.84 -18.96
N ASP A 496 18.08 -28.41 -19.53
CA ASP A 496 17.44 -29.11 -20.64
C ASP A 496 18.34 -29.03 -21.89
N LEU A 497 18.46 -30.16 -22.60
CA LEU A 497 19.24 -30.23 -23.83
C LEU A 497 18.50 -29.52 -24.96
N GLU A 498 18.99 -28.34 -25.34
CA GLU A 498 18.44 -27.60 -26.48
C GLU A 498 19.05 -28.11 -27.79
N ARG A 499 18.24 -28.66 -28.70
CA ARG A 499 18.72 -29.07 -30.02
C ARG A 499 19.05 -27.86 -30.88
N LEU A 500 20.27 -27.81 -31.41
CA LEU A 500 20.70 -26.83 -32.39
C LEU A 500 20.61 -27.40 -33.82
N GLY A 501 19.88 -26.70 -34.69
CA GLY A 501 19.72 -27.08 -36.08
C GLY A 501 18.82 -28.32 -36.30
N VAL A 502 18.59 -28.64 -37.57
CA VAL A 502 17.63 -29.68 -37.99
C VAL A 502 18.22 -30.67 -39.00
N PHE A 503 19.55 -30.69 -39.16
CA PHE A 503 20.21 -31.56 -40.15
C PHE A 503 20.05 -33.05 -39.79
N VAL A 504 19.88 -33.87 -40.83
CA VAL A 504 19.75 -35.33 -40.71
C VAL A 504 21.14 -35.94 -40.56
N GLY A 505 21.32 -36.83 -39.57
CA GLY A 505 22.62 -37.46 -39.26
C GLY A 505 23.49 -36.66 -38.29
N GLU A 506 23.04 -35.50 -37.83
CA GLU A 506 23.76 -34.63 -36.89
C GLU A 506 22.85 -34.26 -35.71
N LEU A 507 23.37 -34.40 -34.49
CA LEU A 507 22.72 -33.95 -33.25
C LEU A 507 23.66 -32.99 -32.53
N ASN A 508 23.41 -31.70 -32.72
CA ASN A 508 24.05 -30.66 -31.92
C ASN A 508 23.14 -30.29 -30.76
N GLN A 509 23.70 -30.16 -29.57
CA GLN A 509 22.95 -29.79 -28.37
C GLN A 509 23.69 -28.68 -27.62
N HIS A 510 22.93 -27.78 -27.03
CA HIS A 510 23.40 -26.74 -26.14
C HIS A 510 22.85 -27.00 -24.73
N TRP A 511 23.71 -26.85 -23.73
CA TRP A 511 23.35 -26.96 -22.32
C TRP A 511 24.35 -26.19 -21.47
N HIS A 512 24.02 -26.01 -20.18
CA HIS A 512 24.84 -25.29 -19.22
C HIS A 512 25.51 -26.23 -18.22
N GLN A 513 26.65 -25.82 -17.67
CA GLN A 513 27.30 -26.49 -16.54
C GLN A 513 27.79 -25.45 -15.52
N PRO A 514 27.80 -25.78 -14.21
CA PRO A 514 28.38 -24.91 -13.19
C PRO A 514 29.89 -24.75 -13.38
N ARG A 515 30.44 -23.71 -12.75
CA ARG A 515 31.84 -23.32 -12.91
C ARG A 515 32.77 -23.86 -11.83
N GLY A 516 32.26 -24.12 -10.62
CA GLY A 516 33.08 -24.60 -9.49
C GLY A 516 32.70 -23.94 -8.17
N VAL A 517 33.72 -23.55 -7.38
CA VAL A 517 33.52 -22.82 -6.12
C VAL A 517 33.17 -21.36 -6.41
N VAL A 518 32.09 -20.87 -5.79
CA VAL A 518 31.64 -19.47 -5.88
C VAL A 518 31.87 -18.78 -4.53
N SER A 519 32.55 -17.63 -4.55
CA SER A 519 32.63 -16.74 -3.39
C SER A 519 31.52 -15.70 -3.46
N VAL A 520 30.61 -15.73 -2.48
CA VAL A 520 29.53 -14.75 -2.32
C VAL A 520 29.95 -13.74 -1.26
N ILE A 521 30.11 -12.48 -1.67
CA ILE A 521 30.51 -11.38 -0.80
C ILE A 521 29.36 -10.35 -0.79
N SER A 522 28.54 -10.39 0.26
CA SER A 522 27.27 -9.66 0.34
C SER A 522 27.36 -8.36 1.16
N PRO A 523 26.50 -7.37 0.85
CA PRO A 523 26.46 -6.09 1.54
C PRO A 523 25.63 -6.18 2.83
N TRP A 524 25.62 -5.09 3.60
CA TRP A 524 24.84 -4.96 4.84
C TRP A 524 23.44 -4.36 4.63
N ASN A 525 23.18 -3.69 3.50
CA ASN A 525 21.97 -2.88 3.34
C ASN A 525 20.74 -3.69 2.90
N PHE A 526 20.96 -4.79 2.20
CA PHE A 526 19.96 -5.85 1.99
C PHE A 526 20.56 -7.17 2.49
N PRO A 527 20.67 -7.33 3.82
CA PRO A 527 21.53 -8.35 4.40
C PRO A 527 20.98 -9.77 4.24
N LEU A 528 19.66 -9.91 3.99
CA LEU A 528 19.04 -11.20 3.71
C LEU A 528 18.84 -11.40 2.20
N ALA A 529 18.09 -10.55 1.51
CA ALA A 529 17.71 -10.68 0.11
C ALA A 529 18.90 -10.85 -0.82
N ILE A 530 19.84 -9.89 -0.84
CA ILE A 530 20.99 -9.93 -1.76
C ILE A 530 21.93 -11.09 -1.39
N CYS A 531 22.14 -11.33 -0.09
CA CYS A 531 22.96 -12.44 0.39
C CYS A 531 22.37 -13.80 -0.06
N CYS A 532 21.06 -13.97 0.13
CA CYS A 532 20.30 -15.14 -0.25
C CYS A 532 20.31 -15.31 -1.78
N GLY A 533 19.93 -14.28 -2.53
CA GLY A 533 19.86 -14.32 -3.98
C GLY A 533 21.17 -14.74 -4.64
N MET A 534 22.29 -14.13 -4.27
CA MET A 534 23.61 -14.54 -4.79
C MET A 534 23.97 -15.98 -4.41
N THR A 535 23.61 -16.40 -3.19
CA THR A 535 23.90 -17.75 -2.67
C THR A 535 23.07 -18.81 -3.40
N VAL A 536 21.76 -18.63 -3.47
CA VAL A 536 20.85 -19.64 -4.03
C VAL A 536 20.91 -19.67 -5.56
N ALA A 537 21.21 -18.57 -6.23
CA ALA A 537 21.51 -18.59 -7.67
C ALA A 537 22.74 -19.45 -8.00
N ALA A 538 23.79 -19.39 -7.17
CA ALA A 538 24.98 -20.21 -7.36
C ALA A 538 24.72 -21.69 -7.03
N LEU A 539 24.02 -21.96 -5.92
CA LEU A 539 23.67 -23.31 -5.49
C LEU A 539 22.73 -24.00 -6.47
N SER A 540 21.71 -23.29 -6.97
CA SER A 540 20.66 -23.88 -7.82
C SER A 540 21.25 -24.48 -9.08
N VAL A 541 22.22 -23.81 -9.71
CA VAL A 541 22.90 -24.28 -10.92
C VAL A 541 24.10 -25.20 -10.66
N GLY A 542 24.29 -25.69 -9.43
CA GLY A 542 25.25 -26.75 -9.11
C GLY A 542 26.67 -26.28 -8.73
N ASN A 543 26.86 -25.01 -8.36
CA ASN A 543 28.13 -24.56 -7.75
C ASN A 543 28.13 -24.79 -6.24
N THR A 544 29.31 -24.97 -5.65
CA THR A 544 29.50 -24.88 -4.19
C THR A 544 29.79 -23.45 -3.79
N VAL A 545 29.42 -23.05 -2.57
CA VAL A 545 29.37 -21.63 -2.17
C VAL A 545 30.09 -21.37 -0.85
N ILE A 546 30.91 -20.33 -0.85
CA ILE A 546 31.46 -19.70 0.35
C ILE A 546 30.78 -18.34 0.55
N VAL A 547 30.00 -18.19 1.62
CA VAL A 547 29.31 -16.94 1.97
C VAL A 547 30.15 -16.14 2.95
N LYS A 548 30.58 -14.94 2.53
CA LYS A 548 31.27 -13.95 3.37
C LYS A 548 30.40 -12.70 3.49
N PRO A 549 29.52 -12.62 4.50
CA PRO A 549 28.66 -11.45 4.67
C PRO A 549 29.44 -10.21 5.10
N SER A 550 28.78 -9.06 5.02
CA SER A 550 29.27 -7.84 5.67
C SER A 550 29.43 -8.05 7.17
N THR A 551 30.41 -7.37 7.79
CA THR A 551 30.70 -7.55 9.21
C THR A 551 29.61 -7.00 10.13
N GLN A 552 28.80 -6.08 9.62
CA GLN A 552 27.68 -5.44 10.32
C GLN A 552 26.44 -6.34 10.42
N THR A 553 26.29 -7.33 9.54
CA THR A 553 25.03 -8.10 9.41
C THR A 553 25.28 -9.61 9.34
N ARG A 554 26.06 -10.11 10.30
CA ARG A 554 26.49 -11.51 10.31
C ARG A 554 25.40 -12.43 10.86
N GLY A 555 24.60 -11.94 11.79
CA GLY A 555 23.48 -12.66 12.39
C GLY A 555 22.40 -13.00 11.36
N VAL A 556 22.05 -12.04 10.50
CA VAL A 556 21.11 -12.25 9.38
C VAL A 556 21.62 -13.37 8.45
N ALA A 557 22.87 -13.26 7.98
CA ALA A 557 23.44 -14.25 7.08
C ALA A 557 23.61 -15.63 7.74
N ARG A 558 23.84 -15.67 9.06
CA ARG A 558 23.88 -16.91 9.83
C ARG A 558 22.51 -17.60 9.82
N ALA A 559 21.44 -16.87 10.13
CA ALA A 559 20.08 -17.41 10.11
C ALA A 559 19.69 -17.93 8.72
N MET A 560 20.11 -17.22 7.66
CA MET A 560 19.90 -17.65 6.26
C MET A 560 20.62 -18.98 5.96
N CYS A 561 21.90 -19.10 6.30
CA CYS A 561 22.65 -20.35 6.11
C CYS A 561 22.05 -21.50 6.92
N GLU A 562 21.56 -21.24 8.14
CA GLU A 562 20.86 -22.25 8.94
C GLU A 562 19.58 -22.74 8.27
N ALA A 563 18.77 -21.85 7.70
CA ALA A 563 17.58 -22.25 6.93
C ALA A 563 17.95 -23.12 5.71
N LEU A 564 18.99 -22.74 4.96
CA LEU A 564 19.46 -23.52 3.81
C LEU A 564 19.98 -24.91 4.21
N TRP A 565 20.74 -25.02 5.31
CA TRP A 565 21.19 -26.32 5.81
C TRP A 565 20.03 -27.16 6.34
N GLN A 566 19.06 -26.56 7.04
CA GLN A 566 17.85 -27.25 7.50
C GLN A 566 17.01 -27.78 6.33
N ALA A 567 17.00 -27.07 5.21
CA ALA A 567 16.33 -27.49 3.97
C ALA A 567 17.06 -28.61 3.21
N GLY A 568 18.23 -29.06 3.69
CA GLY A 568 18.96 -30.19 3.14
C GLY A 568 20.18 -29.83 2.29
N ILE A 569 20.53 -28.54 2.15
CA ILE A 569 21.80 -28.17 1.49
C ILE A 569 22.97 -28.71 2.33
N PRO A 570 23.88 -29.52 1.73
CA PRO A 570 24.99 -30.09 2.48
C PRO A 570 25.97 -29.05 3.03
N LYS A 571 26.51 -29.28 4.24
CA LYS A 571 27.45 -28.36 4.91
C LYS A 571 28.83 -28.28 4.25
N ASP A 572 29.18 -29.27 3.44
CA ASP A 572 30.37 -29.28 2.60
C ASP A 572 30.15 -28.53 1.26
N VAL A 573 28.89 -28.29 0.88
CA VAL A 573 28.50 -27.49 -0.30
C VAL A 573 28.35 -26.00 0.02
N LEU A 574 27.77 -25.66 1.18
CA LEU A 574 27.54 -24.28 1.62
C LEU A 574 28.32 -23.97 2.90
N HIS A 575 29.26 -23.02 2.82
CA HIS A 575 30.10 -22.60 3.94
C HIS A 575 29.81 -21.15 4.35
N PHE A 576 29.72 -20.91 5.65
CA PHE A 576 29.53 -19.58 6.24
C PHE A 576 30.83 -19.07 6.87
N ILE A 577 31.44 -18.03 6.28
CA ILE A 577 32.75 -17.49 6.68
C ILE A 577 32.63 -15.98 6.96
N PRO A 578 32.18 -15.55 8.15
CA PRO A 578 31.95 -14.14 8.50
C PRO A 578 33.23 -13.34 8.82
N GLY A 579 34.32 -13.64 8.11
CA GLY A 579 35.64 -13.02 8.26
C GLY A 579 35.72 -11.57 7.77
N SER A 580 36.77 -10.86 8.22
CA SER A 580 37.04 -9.48 7.78
C SER A 580 37.35 -9.43 6.27
N GLY A 581 37.05 -8.29 5.63
CA GLY A 581 37.34 -8.12 4.20
C GLY A 581 38.83 -8.13 3.89
N SER A 582 39.67 -7.61 4.79
CA SER A 582 41.13 -7.54 4.63
C SER A 582 41.84 -8.87 4.82
N GLU A 583 41.29 -9.80 5.61
CA GLU A 583 41.95 -11.09 5.87
C GLU A 583 41.34 -12.22 5.03
N VAL A 584 40.01 -12.32 5.04
CA VAL A 584 39.30 -13.41 4.36
C VAL A 584 38.88 -13.02 2.95
N GLY A 585 38.45 -11.76 2.74
CA GLY A 585 37.97 -11.30 1.44
C GLY A 585 39.01 -11.45 0.31
N ASP A 586 40.24 -11.01 0.55
CA ASP A 586 41.30 -11.08 -0.47
C ASP A 586 41.71 -12.53 -0.76
N LEU A 587 41.65 -13.44 0.22
CA LEU A 587 41.86 -14.88 -0.01
C LEU A 587 40.79 -15.44 -0.95
N LEU A 588 39.51 -15.20 -0.64
CA LEU A 588 38.38 -15.68 -1.45
C LEU A 588 38.45 -15.19 -2.90
N VAL A 589 38.94 -13.97 -3.11
CA VAL A 589 39.10 -13.39 -4.44
C VAL A 589 40.31 -13.96 -5.19
N CYS A 590 41.40 -14.28 -4.51
CA CYS A 590 42.66 -14.67 -5.15
C CYS A 590 42.87 -16.20 -5.28
N ASP A 591 42.20 -17.02 -4.47
CA ASP A 591 42.43 -18.48 -4.44
C ASP A 591 42.20 -19.16 -5.81
N PRO A 592 43.14 -20.01 -6.30
CA PRO A 592 43.05 -20.61 -7.63
C PRO A 592 41.88 -21.59 -7.82
N ARG A 593 41.23 -22.05 -6.75
CA ARG A 593 40.08 -22.97 -6.79
C ARG A 593 38.74 -22.24 -6.95
N VAL A 594 38.70 -20.93 -6.69
CA VAL A 594 37.49 -20.12 -6.81
C VAL A 594 37.24 -19.76 -8.27
N ALA A 595 36.17 -20.30 -8.83
CA ALA A 595 35.79 -20.11 -10.23
C ALA A 595 35.01 -18.82 -10.46
N MET A 596 34.24 -18.36 -9.48
CA MET A 596 33.37 -17.20 -9.63
C MET A 596 33.25 -16.41 -8.34
N ILE A 597 33.06 -15.09 -8.50
CA ILE A 597 32.85 -14.15 -7.41
C ILE A 597 31.55 -13.41 -7.68
N ALA A 598 30.59 -13.54 -6.76
CA ALA A 598 29.38 -12.73 -6.73
C ALA A 598 29.56 -11.67 -5.64
N PHE A 599 29.60 -10.40 -6.02
CA PHE A 599 29.86 -9.29 -5.12
C PHE A 599 28.81 -8.20 -5.32
N THR A 600 28.29 -7.70 -4.20
CA THR A 600 27.52 -6.45 -4.18
C THR A 600 28.09 -5.54 -3.11
N GLY A 601 28.44 -4.31 -3.48
CA GLY A 601 29.03 -3.35 -2.54
C GLY A 601 29.55 -2.07 -3.19
N SER A 602 30.62 -1.50 -2.63
CA SER A 602 31.16 -0.23 -3.12
C SER A 602 31.91 -0.39 -4.46
N LYS A 603 31.90 0.68 -5.26
CA LYS A 603 32.67 0.76 -6.51
C LYS A 603 34.16 0.47 -6.29
N GLU A 604 34.74 1.04 -5.24
CA GLU A 604 36.16 0.87 -4.91
C GLU A 604 36.53 -0.60 -4.68
N VAL A 605 35.75 -1.32 -3.86
CA VAL A 605 36.00 -2.73 -3.58
C VAL A 605 35.70 -3.60 -4.81
N GLY A 606 34.62 -3.32 -5.55
CA GLY A 606 34.29 -4.03 -6.78
C GLY A 606 35.40 -3.95 -7.84
N LEU A 607 35.97 -2.76 -8.07
CA LEU A 607 37.10 -2.59 -8.98
C LEU A 607 38.35 -3.32 -8.50
N ARG A 608 38.61 -3.36 -7.19
CA ARG A 608 39.71 -4.14 -6.61
C ARG A 608 39.52 -5.64 -6.83
N ILE A 609 38.30 -6.14 -6.65
CA ILE A 609 37.94 -7.54 -6.91
C ILE A 609 38.17 -7.88 -8.39
N LEU A 610 37.68 -7.04 -9.31
CA LEU A 610 37.88 -7.23 -10.74
C LEU A 610 39.37 -7.29 -11.12
N ALA A 611 40.18 -6.36 -10.60
CA ALA A 611 41.61 -6.33 -10.87
C ALA A 611 42.34 -7.57 -10.35
N ASN A 612 41.97 -8.08 -9.16
CA ASN A 612 42.58 -9.26 -8.58
C ASN A 612 42.09 -10.56 -9.26
N ALA A 613 40.81 -10.66 -9.58
CA ALA A 613 40.22 -11.81 -10.27
C ALA A 613 40.72 -11.96 -11.71
N GLY A 614 41.15 -10.86 -12.34
CA GLY A 614 41.78 -10.86 -13.67
C GLY A 614 43.21 -11.45 -13.70
N LYS A 615 43.82 -11.72 -12.54
CA LYS A 615 45.11 -12.41 -12.45
C LYS A 615 44.86 -13.92 -12.37
N THR A 616 45.39 -14.67 -13.35
CA THR A 616 45.31 -16.13 -13.37
C THR A 616 46.64 -16.73 -12.90
N PRO A 617 46.77 -17.12 -11.63
CA PRO A 617 48.01 -17.71 -11.12
C PRO A 617 48.26 -19.12 -11.70
N GLU A 618 49.51 -19.57 -11.61
CA GLU A 618 49.89 -20.94 -11.95
C GLU A 618 49.09 -21.93 -11.08
N GLY A 619 48.47 -22.94 -11.70
CA GLY A 619 47.55 -23.88 -11.04
C GLY A 619 46.06 -23.54 -11.12
N GLN A 620 45.68 -22.37 -11.64
CA GLN A 620 44.29 -22.05 -11.98
C GLN A 620 44.00 -22.37 -13.46
N HIS A 621 43.13 -23.35 -13.71
CA HIS A 621 42.84 -23.85 -15.07
C HIS A 621 41.68 -23.14 -15.79
N PHE A 622 41.19 -22.02 -15.25
CA PHE A 622 40.06 -21.26 -15.80
C PHE A 622 40.22 -19.75 -15.54
N CYS A 623 39.49 -18.93 -16.29
CA CYS A 623 39.33 -17.51 -15.96
C CYS A 623 38.20 -17.33 -14.94
N LYS A 624 38.41 -16.52 -13.90
CA LYS A 624 37.35 -16.23 -12.93
C LYS A 624 36.24 -15.40 -13.59
N LYS A 625 34.99 -15.69 -13.23
CA LYS A 625 33.84 -14.84 -13.58
C LYS A 625 33.55 -13.95 -12.38
N VAL A 626 33.38 -12.66 -12.61
CA VAL A 626 32.91 -11.73 -11.59
C VAL A 626 31.52 -11.24 -12.00
N VAL A 627 30.57 -11.36 -11.09
CA VAL A 627 29.27 -10.68 -11.15
C VAL A 627 29.30 -9.63 -10.04
N CYS A 628 29.21 -8.37 -10.43
CA CYS A 628 29.52 -7.25 -9.56
C CYS A 628 28.43 -6.18 -9.69
N GLU A 629 27.66 -6.00 -8.63
CA GLU A 629 26.74 -4.88 -8.47
C GLU A 629 27.38 -3.81 -7.58
N MET A 630 27.35 -2.56 -8.03
CA MET A 630 28.00 -1.43 -7.36
C MET A 630 27.00 -0.30 -7.05
N GLY A 631 27.49 0.81 -6.49
CA GLY A 631 26.65 1.97 -6.17
C GLY A 631 26.22 2.80 -7.39
N GLY A 632 25.16 3.59 -7.21
CA GLY A 632 24.65 4.55 -8.19
C GLY A 632 24.54 5.97 -7.63
N LYS A 633 24.37 6.95 -8.53
CA LYS A 633 24.01 8.34 -8.19
C LYS A 633 22.71 8.71 -8.90
N ASN A 634 21.64 8.08 -8.45
CA ASN A 634 20.36 8.03 -9.17
C ASN A 634 19.62 9.36 -9.09
N ALA A 635 18.86 9.67 -10.14
CA ALA A 635 18.07 10.88 -10.25
C ALA A 635 16.60 10.60 -10.55
N ILE A 636 15.74 11.50 -10.08
CA ILE A 636 14.35 11.63 -10.50
C ILE A 636 14.20 13.01 -11.15
N ILE A 637 13.55 13.06 -12.32
CA ILE A 637 13.28 14.31 -13.05
C ILE A 637 11.84 14.72 -12.77
N ILE A 638 11.64 15.98 -12.35
CA ILE A 638 10.34 16.57 -12.08
C ILE A 638 10.05 17.59 -13.18
N ASP A 639 9.15 17.21 -14.08
CA ASP A 639 8.69 18.00 -15.21
C ASP A 639 7.63 19.05 -14.78
N ASP A 640 7.40 20.07 -15.60
CA ASP A 640 6.40 21.13 -15.33
C ASP A 640 4.96 20.58 -15.28
N ALA A 641 4.72 19.44 -15.92
CA ALA A 641 3.43 18.73 -15.92
C ALA A 641 3.33 17.62 -14.86
N ALA A 642 4.33 17.48 -13.98
CA ALA A 642 4.32 16.45 -12.95
C ALA A 642 3.19 16.66 -11.94
N ASP A 643 2.55 15.57 -11.54
CA ASP A 643 1.67 15.56 -10.37
C ASP A 643 2.54 15.69 -9.11
N LEU A 644 2.43 16.83 -8.43
CA LEU A 644 3.28 17.14 -7.28
C LEU A 644 2.90 16.34 -6.03
N ASP A 645 1.66 15.86 -5.91
CA ASP A 645 1.24 15.00 -4.81
C ASP A 645 2.03 13.69 -4.85
N GLU A 646 2.09 13.07 -6.03
CA GLU A 646 2.83 11.83 -6.27
C GLU A 646 4.34 12.07 -6.31
N ALA A 647 4.80 13.15 -6.94
CA ALA A 647 6.22 13.45 -7.08
C ALA A 647 6.90 13.72 -5.73
N VAL A 648 6.27 14.49 -4.84
CA VAL A 648 6.82 14.80 -3.51
C VAL A 648 6.94 13.52 -2.68
N LEU A 649 5.87 12.73 -2.61
CA LEU A 649 5.86 11.46 -1.86
C LEU A 649 6.83 10.44 -2.45
N GLY A 650 6.88 10.34 -3.78
CA GLY A 650 7.81 9.48 -4.52
C GLY A 650 9.26 9.83 -4.25
N VAL A 651 9.65 11.10 -4.42
CA VAL A 651 11.01 11.57 -4.14
C VAL A 651 11.36 11.38 -2.67
N ARG A 652 10.46 11.73 -1.74
CA ARG A 652 10.66 11.52 -0.30
C ARG A 652 10.95 10.05 0.01
N LYS A 653 10.11 9.13 -0.47
CA LYS A 653 10.29 7.69 -0.27
C LYS A 653 11.59 7.18 -0.90
N SER A 654 11.90 7.58 -2.13
CA SER A 654 13.08 7.14 -2.86
C SER A 654 14.38 7.68 -2.29
N ALA A 655 14.39 8.91 -1.77
CA ALA A 655 15.59 9.53 -1.22
C ALA A 655 15.89 9.06 0.19
N PHE A 656 14.86 8.98 1.03
CA PHE A 656 15.05 8.75 2.45
C PHE A 656 14.79 7.31 2.87
N GLY A 657 13.95 6.53 2.18
CA GLY A 657 13.62 5.15 2.58
C GLY A 657 14.85 4.32 2.98
N PHE A 658 14.81 3.75 4.20
CA PHE A 658 15.96 3.13 4.87
C PHE A 658 17.20 4.04 4.97
N CYS A 659 16.98 5.29 5.39
CA CYS A 659 18.00 6.35 5.51
C CYS A 659 18.78 6.62 4.22
N GLY A 660 18.19 6.36 3.05
CA GLY A 660 18.84 6.45 1.75
C GLY A 660 19.91 5.37 1.51
N GLN A 661 19.98 4.33 2.34
CA GLN A 661 21.00 3.27 2.28
C GLN A 661 20.66 2.20 1.23
N LYS A 662 20.23 2.63 0.04
CA LYS A 662 19.92 1.73 -1.09
C LYS A 662 20.76 2.15 -2.30
N CYS A 663 21.27 1.18 -3.06
CA CYS A 663 21.98 1.48 -4.31
C CYS A 663 21.07 2.19 -5.33
N SER A 664 19.76 1.98 -5.23
CA SER A 664 18.69 2.60 -6.02
C SER A 664 18.16 3.93 -5.46
N ALA A 665 18.62 4.37 -4.29
CA ALA A 665 18.09 5.58 -3.64
C ALA A 665 18.23 6.83 -4.53
N CYS A 666 17.20 7.68 -4.51
CA CYS A 666 17.23 8.96 -5.21
C CYS A 666 18.16 9.91 -4.47
N SER A 667 19.26 10.30 -5.12
CA SER A 667 20.24 11.21 -4.53
C SER A 667 20.31 12.56 -5.24
N ARG A 668 19.45 12.74 -6.26
CA ARG A 668 19.34 13.94 -7.10
C ARG A 668 17.89 14.08 -7.57
N ALA A 669 17.17 15.09 -7.10
CA ALA A 669 15.95 15.54 -7.76
C ALA A 669 16.32 16.64 -8.76
N ILE A 670 16.02 16.46 -10.04
CA ILE A 670 16.27 17.43 -11.10
C ILE A 670 14.93 18.03 -11.47
N VAL A 671 14.69 19.28 -11.08
CA VAL A 671 13.37 19.92 -11.14
C VAL A 671 13.40 21.03 -12.17
N LEU A 672 12.39 21.07 -13.04
CA LEU A 672 12.22 22.14 -14.03
C LEU A 672 11.79 23.46 -13.36
N ASP A 673 12.16 24.57 -13.99
CA ASP A 673 12.04 25.92 -13.43
C ASP A 673 10.58 26.30 -13.08
N GLY A 674 9.61 25.88 -13.89
CA GLY A 674 8.20 26.26 -13.72
C GLY A 674 7.53 25.68 -12.48
N VAL A 675 8.05 24.57 -11.93
CA VAL A 675 7.53 23.92 -10.71
C VAL A 675 8.55 23.89 -9.56
N HIS A 676 9.76 24.42 -9.77
CA HIS A 676 10.88 24.31 -8.83
C HIS A 676 10.53 24.71 -7.40
N ASP A 677 10.10 25.96 -7.20
CA ASP A 677 9.89 26.51 -5.86
C ASP A 677 8.72 25.84 -5.13
N HIS A 678 7.66 25.51 -5.87
CA HIS A 678 6.49 24.86 -5.30
C HIS A 678 6.79 23.43 -4.87
N PHE A 679 7.45 22.66 -5.75
CA PHE A 679 7.92 21.31 -5.42
C PHE A 679 8.91 21.34 -4.25
N LEU A 680 9.90 22.24 -4.27
CA LEU A 680 10.91 22.33 -3.21
C LEU A 680 10.28 22.64 -1.86
N LYS A 681 9.35 23.61 -1.80
CA LYS A 681 8.63 23.93 -0.55
C LYS A 681 7.89 22.70 -0.03
N ARG A 682 7.07 22.05 -0.86
CA ARG A 682 6.29 20.87 -0.44
C ARG A 682 7.18 19.70 -0.03
N LEU A 683 8.28 19.45 -0.75
CA LEU A 683 9.24 18.41 -0.38
C LEU A 683 9.91 18.69 0.96
N VAL A 684 10.37 19.92 1.20
CA VAL A 684 10.99 20.29 2.49
C VAL A 684 10.01 20.11 3.64
N GLU A 685 8.80 20.65 3.54
CA GLU A 685 7.81 20.49 4.61
C GLU A 685 7.39 19.03 4.79
N SER A 686 7.30 18.26 3.71
CA SER A 686 7.02 16.84 3.79
C SER A 686 8.13 16.07 4.50
N THR A 687 9.39 16.41 4.26
CA THR A 687 10.53 15.78 4.96
C THR A 687 10.59 16.12 6.44
N ARG A 688 10.01 17.24 6.89
CA ARG A 688 9.94 17.58 8.32
C ARG A 688 8.95 16.73 9.11
N THR A 689 8.03 16.03 8.44
CA THR A 689 7.05 15.15 9.09
C THR A 689 7.62 13.79 9.48
N LEU A 690 8.78 13.45 8.94
CA LEU A 690 9.47 12.19 9.11
C LEU A 690 9.95 11.97 10.55
N ILE A 691 9.65 10.80 11.13
CA ILE A 691 10.07 10.43 12.48
C ILE A 691 11.37 9.64 12.41
N ILE A 692 12.37 10.15 13.14
CA ILE A 692 13.64 9.47 13.40
C ILE A 692 13.53 8.84 14.79
N GLY A 693 13.72 7.53 14.89
CA GLY A 693 13.44 6.79 16.13
C GLY A 693 14.05 5.40 16.16
N ASP A 694 13.61 4.60 17.12
CA ASP A 694 13.96 3.18 17.18
C ASP A 694 13.27 2.45 16.00
N PRO A 695 14.00 1.75 15.12
CA PRO A 695 13.40 0.99 14.02
C PRO A 695 12.48 -0.15 14.48
N ALA A 696 12.52 -0.53 15.76
CA ALA A 696 11.57 -1.46 16.37
C ALA A 696 10.19 -0.83 16.63
N ASP A 697 10.08 0.50 16.68
CA ASP A 697 8.80 1.19 16.81
C ASP A 697 8.12 1.30 15.43
N PRO A 698 6.83 0.92 15.30
CA PRO A 698 6.14 0.92 14.01
C PRO A 698 5.97 2.32 13.40
N GLY A 699 5.96 3.37 14.22
CA GLY A 699 5.87 4.77 13.78
C GLY A 699 7.17 5.38 13.26
N THR A 700 8.29 4.65 13.34
CA THR A 700 9.60 5.16 12.89
C THR A 700 9.73 5.06 11.37
N ASP A 701 10.01 6.19 10.71
CA ASP A 701 10.35 6.22 9.28
C ASP A 701 11.86 5.98 9.05
N PHE A 702 12.70 6.52 9.95
CA PHE A 702 14.16 6.43 9.90
C PHE A 702 14.73 5.85 11.19
N GLY A 703 15.39 4.71 11.06
CA GLY A 703 16.32 4.22 12.06
C GLY A 703 17.70 4.89 11.96
N PRO A 704 18.73 4.30 12.58
CA PRO A 704 20.10 4.76 12.42
C PRO A 704 20.66 4.41 11.02
N VAL A 705 21.74 5.08 10.62
CA VAL A 705 22.63 4.54 9.59
C VAL A 705 23.45 3.38 10.16
N ILE A 706 24.00 2.52 9.30
CA ILE A 706 24.49 1.19 9.72
C ILE A 706 25.56 1.20 10.82
N ASP A 707 26.48 2.16 10.82
CA ASP A 707 27.56 2.27 11.80
C ASP A 707 28.11 3.70 11.91
N GLU A 708 28.98 3.94 12.90
CA GLU A 708 29.56 5.27 13.15
C GLU A 708 30.45 5.74 11.98
N LYS A 709 31.08 4.83 11.25
CA LYS A 709 31.91 5.19 10.10
C LYS A 709 31.04 5.73 8.96
N ALA A 710 29.89 5.12 8.71
CA ALA A 710 28.90 5.61 7.77
C ALA A 710 28.34 6.97 8.23
N ALA A 711 28.01 7.10 9.52
CA ALA A 711 27.51 8.36 10.09
C ALA A 711 28.52 9.51 9.92
N ALA A 712 29.79 9.29 10.26
CA ALA A 712 30.85 10.28 10.11
C ALA A 712 31.01 10.73 8.65
N LYS A 713 31.04 9.77 7.72
CA LYS A 713 31.13 10.06 6.28
C LYS A 713 29.92 10.85 5.77
N ILE A 714 28.71 10.50 6.20
CA ILE A 714 27.50 11.22 5.81
C ILE A 714 27.53 12.66 6.33
N ARG A 715 27.94 12.88 7.59
CA ARG A 715 28.10 14.22 8.17
C ARG A 715 29.12 15.06 7.40
N GLU A 716 30.26 14.46 7.00
CA GLU A 716 31.25 15.13 6.14
C GLU A 716 30.61 15.60 4.82
N TYR A 717 29.87 14.73 4.13
CA TYR A 717 29.18 15.10 2.88
C TYR A 717 28.07 16.13 3.08
N ILE A 718 27.42 16.17 4.25
CA ILE A 718 26.46 17.23 4.59
C ILE A 718 27.19 18.58 4.68
N GLU A 719 28.36 18.65 5.31
CA GLU A 719 29.14 19.89 5.38
C GLU A 719 29.67 20.32 4.02
N ILE A 720 30.11 19.37 3.17
CA ILE A 720 30.47 19.67 1.78
C ILE A 720 29.25 20.22 1.01
N GLY A 721 28.06 19.64 1.19
CA GLY A 721 26.86 20.07 0.49
C GLY A 721 26.30 21.43 0.93
N LYS A 722 26.77 22.00 2.06
CA LYS A 722 26.41 23.34 2.54
C LYS A 722 27.30 24.45 1.94
N GLN A 723 28.48 24.09 1.44
CA GLN A 723 29.41 24.98 0.74
C GLN A 723 28.97 25.12 -0.72
#